data_AF-A0A8R1DS12-F1
#
_entry.id   AF-A0A8R1DS12-F1
#
_cell.length_a   1.000
_cell.length_b   1.000
_cell.length_c   1.000
_cell.angle_alpha   90.00
_cell.angle_beta   90.00
_cell.angle_gamma   90.00
#
_symmetry.space_group_name_H-M   'P 1'
#
loop_
_entity.id
_entity.type
_entity.pdbx_description
1 polymer ?
#
loop_
_entity_poly.entity_id
_entity_poly.type
_entity_poly.pdbx_seq_one_letter_code
_entity_poly.pdbx_strand_id
1 'polypeptide(L)'
;MAVELVCQIPLATLSSLLVTRENAFAPKYNIPSTAGVFPLIPPEARITREKFQTEFVLYCEVVLEWLTMARRIIPDENSFIKCHSLLLFLEKQREVYTAIEVAAVSDADIGNCVRIFGECGVSERMFLLLLGGENPSSLPPKHAMDLVSSLTQRAALFHPKFLGTPLVKFSDPFKLIDRFLALSILPEHEIPRFDNMPPLCSKNLFWAAWSSIILWIAGGEIAPHFEKIYETYPILRYLVLCIMTKRFDFPLEFEGKSADAMREDENTVIATETLIVEQYEKKMMRPPNSLPANVYMFPNRKDFRAPHHIDDVRIFADQFQLASRFARCSSPPLLSRVVANVGAENSLFAVREMLTADATTASMLTAECVFHALLYYFDNQRMRDADQSTNGVIRALVRQAEINFKTVEPIENDFLLHSFISSLASPHISVRSAAVNTFAKLFPSSEDKAFDLVKLAKVPRFEAGKLKYLETLANAILVESDTRLSNSYLQFLTENSAEKDDVHALARAICHSLPTDCYPLHASLCQYFLHYVNICTKQHQIQDVKKSLDDDALCCVEFGTHRVTLSREVPVAIIKLLSKYTTDSEDIGRDVAFEALVQLWLSPGAIPKLVDRTSGAARQFLSLPMRKEMIKSAEQRVVDAALDELSEKDAQEFVLVSQMSIETAEKVIRKAENMPLNGIDRQSLANMYLLIRGYRMRGIEAGGNLTTRLKQAIDAADNHQVSKEETDEGMEITEVEEIQKPISFLLQKTGSFQNLEVSKMPTSEISAWLKANCGVAANSKQKDATSPFRLPPSFITSAMNDEKSSLACLQHIEANLKYFLSHESAFQTLVVIIDAAANKFSFVQKRLENLAVRLLKSVSPPASVTGVLQKHAANSRVVVTPKSKSVHVKATTFSKFTTAIKGATGAEREKRIVDEFMMSFVRDKGEVIEWQDVFAFIRSLQSVYSGGNAETTAERCLSNRWTPDLQRTVCSSLSEKYRENVCSVFVFRLLAAYCRKFPMASYSELFTTRQDSNKFVLNNNAFASLSVYFADVVRFLNIVAL
;
A
#
# COMPACT_ATOMS: atom_id res chain seq x y z
N MET A 1 29.90 -32.17 22.69
CA MET A 1 28.99 -33.29 22.98
C MET A 1 27.58 -32.89 23.41
N ALA A 2 27.36 -32.29 24.59
CA ALA A 2 26.00 -32.02 25.09
C ALA A 2 25.16 -31.12 24.15
N VAL A 3 25.76 -30.04 23.63
CA VAL A 3 25.13 -29.16 22.64
C VAL A 3 24.79 -29.92 21.35
N GLU A 4 25.69 -30.75 20.84
CA GLU A 4 25.46 -31.56 19.62
C GLU A 4 24.33 -32.57 19.81
N LEU A 5 24.19 -33.15 21.02
CA LEU A 5 23.08 -34.01 21.41
C LEU A 5 21.74 -33.24 21.39
N VAL A 6 21.74 -32.01 21.95
CA VAL A 6 20.60 -31.10 21.93
C VAL A 6 20.25 -30.65 20.50
N CYS A 7 21.24 -30.46 19.61
CA CYS A 7 21.01 -30.15 18.18
C CYS A 7 20.25 -31.25 17.43
N GLN A 8 20.28 -32.52 17.88
CA GLN A 8 19.55 -33.62 17.23
C GLN A 8 18.06 -33.68 17.60
N ILE A 9 17.66 -33.12 18.75
CA ILE A 9 16.27 -33.12 19.23
C ILE A 9 15.32 -32.36 18.26
N PRO A 10 15.67 -31.16 17.75
CA PRO A 10 14.92 -30.47 16.71
C PRO A 10 14.63 -31.33 15.48
N LEU A 11 15.57 -32.16 15.03
CA LEU A 11 15.41 -33.01 13.85
C LEU A 11 14.36 -34.11 14.01
N ALA A 12 14.24 -34.71 15.20
CA ALA A 12 13.21 -35.70 15.49
C ALA A 12 11.80 -35.07 15.44
N THR A 13 11.67 -33.88 16.03
CA THR A 13 10.43 -33.08 16.04
C THR A 13 10.02 -32.67 14.61
N LEU A 14 10.96 -32.10 13.83
CA LEU A 14 10.77 -31.74 12.42
C LEU A 14 10.39 -32.97 11.56
N SER A 15 11.01 -34.12 11.82
CA SER A 15 10.75 -35.35 11.07
C SER A 15 9.37 -35.95 11.34
N SER A 16 8.83 -35.83 12.56
CA SER A 16 7.46 -36.26 12.87
C SER A 16 6.41 -35.31 12.28
N LEU A 17 6.71 -34.00 12.28
CA LEU A 17 5.87 -32.95 11.69
C LEU A 17 5.54 -33.16 10.22
N LEU A 18 6.52 -33.63 9.43
CA LEU A 18 6.35 -33.91 8.01
C LEU A 18 5.28 -34.97 7.72
N VAL A 19 4.96 -35.84 8.70
CA VAL A 19 3.88 -36.83 8.60
C VAL A 19 2.51 -36.17 8.87
N THR A 20 2.40 -35.35 9.92
CA THR A 20 1.16 -34.60 10.24
C THR A 20 0.80 -33.50 9.22
N ARG A 21 1.80 -33.01 8.47
CA ARG A 21 1.67 -31.97 7.44
C ARG A 21 0.64 -32.28 6.36
N GLU A 22 0.55 -33.53 5.91
CA GLU A 22 -0.26 -33.89 4.72
C GLU A 22 -1.76 -33.69 4.94
N ASN A 23 -2.23 -33.78 6.20
CA ASN A 23 -3.66 -33.78 6.53
C ASN A 23 -4.16 -32.48 7.20
N ALA A 24 -3.38 -31.87 8.12
CA ALA A 24 -3.88 -30.79 8.99
C ALA A 24 -3.41 -29.36 8.64
N PHE A 25 -2.21 -29.19 8.10
CA PHE A 25 -1.57 -27.87 7.84
C PHE A 25 -1.31 -27.59 6.35
N ALA A 26 -2.08 -28.25 5.47
CA ALA A 26 -1.96 -28.11 4.03
C ALA A 26 -2.24 -26.66 3.59
N PRO A 27 -1.39 -26.06 2.72
CA PRO A 27 -1.48 -24.64 2.36
C PRO A 27 -2.81 -24.27 1.69
N LYS A 28 -3.51 -25.25 1.08
CA LYS A 28 -4.87 -25.09 0.53
C LYS A 28 -5.90 -24.55 1.52
N TYR A 29 -5.68 -24.67 2.84
CA TYR A 29 -6.59 -24.14 3.87
C TYR A 29 -6.31 -22.67 4.24
N ASN A 30 -5.10 -22.19 4.00
CA ASN A 30 -4.66 -20.84 4.37
C ASN A 30 -4.71 -19.86 3.18
N ILE A 31 -5.11 -20.31 1.98
CA ILE A 31 -5.26 -19.50 0.77
C ILE A 31 -6.77 -19.22 0.58
N PRO A 32 -7.21 -17.95 0.56
CA PRO A 32 -8.60 -17.65 0.23
C PRO A 32 -8.90 -18.04 -1.23
N SER A 33 -10.11 -18.51 -1.48
CA SER A 33 -10.60 -18.75 -2.84
C SER A 33 -10.64 -17.46 -3.65
N THR A 34 -10.84 -17.56 -4.97
CA THR A 34 -11.04 -16.39 -5.85
C THR A 34 -12.23 -15.50 -5.45
N ALA A 35 -13.14 -15.99 -4.59
CA ALA A 35 -14.23 -15.23 -3.99
C ALA A 35 -13.88 -14.60 -2.62
N GLY A 36 -12.62 -14.63 -2.19
CA GLY A 36 -12.17 -14.12 -0.88
C GLY A 36 -12.50 -15.02 0.32
N VAL A 37 -13.36 -16.02 0.14
CA VAL A 37 -13.76 -16.96 1.20
C VAL A 37 -12.66 -18.01 1.42
N PHE A 38 -12.19 -18.16 2.66
CA PHE A 38 -11.29 -19.26 3.04
C PHE A 38 -12.01 -20.61 2.94
N PRO A 39 -11.41 -21.64 2.31
CA PRO A 39 -12.04 -22.94 2.20
C PRO A 39 -12.16 -23.61 3.58
N LEU A 40 -13.36 -24.12 3.87
CA LEU A 40 -13.68 -24.78 5.14
C LEU A 40 -12.70 -25.94 5.41
N ILE A 41 -12.02 -25.87 6.56
CA ILE A 41 -11.15 -26.94 7.04
C ILE A 41 -12.04 -28.12 7.46
N PRO A 42 -11.83 -29.35 6.95
CA PRO A 42 -12.58 -30.52 7.39
C PRO A 42 -12.50 -30.71 8.91
N PRO A 43 -13.56 -31.18 9.58
CA PRO A 43 -13.60 -31.28 11.04
C PRO A 43 -12.46 -32.13 11.62
N GLU A 44 -12.08 -33.21 10.94
CA GLU A 44 -10.94 -34.07 11.30
C GLU A 44 -9.59 -33.33 11.24
N ALA A 45 -9.38 -32.54 10.18
CA ALA A 45 -8.18 -31.71 10.01
C ALA A 45 -8.14 -30.57 11.04
N ARG A 46 -9.30 -29.99 11.39
CA ARG A 46 -9.43 -28.98 12.45
C ARG A 46 -9.09 -29.55 13.83
N ILE A 47 -9.66 -30.69 14.21
CA ILE A 47 -9.36 -31.37 15.49
C ILE A 47 -7.87 -31.74 15.55
N THR A 48 -7.30 -32.22 14.44
CA THR A 48 -5.86 -32.55 14.37
C THR A 48 -4.99 -31.31 14.53
N ARG A 49 -5.39 -30.18 13.91
CA ARG A 49 -4.72 -28.87 14.05
C ARG A 49 -4.78 -28.35 15.49
N GLU A 50 -5.96 -28.29 16.11
CA GLU A 50 -6.16 -27.80 17.48
C GLU A 50 -5.38 -28.64 18.51
N LYS A 51 -5.37 -29.97 18.35
CA LYS A 51 -4.52 -30.88 19.16
C LYS A 51 -3.04 -30.59 18.97
N PHE A 52 -2.57 -30.45 17.73
CA PHE A 52 -1.17 -30.16 17.45
C PHE A 52 -0.73 -28.80 18.01
N GLN A 53 -1.54 -27.76 17.86
CA GLN A 53 -1.25 -26.42 18.40
C GLN A 53 -1.10 -26.49 19.93
N THR A 54 -1.99 -27.21 20.61
CA THR A 54 -1.93 -27.40 22.07
C THR A 54 -0.66 -28.15 22.49
N GLU A 55 -0.35 -29.26 21.82
CA GLU A 55 0.87 -30.06 22.08
C GLU A 55 2.17 -29.29 21.80
N PHE A 56 2.23 -28.48 20.75
CA PHE A 56 3.43 -27.71 20.43
C PHE A 56 3.69 -26.57 21.41
N VAL A 57 2.64 -25.86 21.84
CA VAL A 57 2.76 -24.84 22.90
C VAL A 57 3.23 -25.49 24.21
N LEU A 58 2.66 -26.64 24.57
CA LEU A 58 3.07 -27.39 25.77
C LEU A 58 4.52 -27.91 25.65
N TYR A 59 4.94 -28.40 24.47
CA TYR A 59 6.35 -28.74 24.19
C TYR A 59 7.28 -27.55 24.47
N CYS A 60 6.94 -26.35 23.99
CA CYS A 60 7.75 -25.15 24.25
C CYS A 60 7.79 -24.76 25.73
N GLU A 61 6.69 -24.90 26.48
CA GLU A 61 6.66 -24.66 27.93
C GLU A 61 7.59 -25.64 28.68
N VAL A 62 7.47 -26.95 28.41
CA VAL A 62 8.28 -27.96 29.10
C VAL A 62 9.77 -27.88 28.69
N VAL A 63 10.08 -27.52 27.45
CA VAL A 63 11.46 -27.21 27.00
C VAL A 63 12.05 -26.05 27.78
N LEU A 64 11.29 -24.98 28.01
CA LEU A 64 11.74 -23.83 28.79
C LEU A 64 11.97 -24.19 30.26
N GLU A 65 11.06 -24.94 30.88
CA GLU A 65 11.22 -25.44 32.25
C GLU A 65 12.47 -26.32 32.38
N TRP A 66 12.68 -27.24 31.43
CA TRP A 66 13.88 -28.08 31.38
C TRP A 66 15.16 -27.25 31.22
N LEU A 67 15.17 -26.26 30.32
CA LEU A 67 16.32 -25.36 30.10
C LEU A 67 16.66 -24.55 31.36
N THR A 68 15.67 -24.00 32.06
CA THR A 68 15.87 -23.29 33.33
C THR A 68 16.59 -24.17 34.36
N MET A 69 16.21 -25.45 34.47
CA MET A 69 16.88 -26.41 35.35
C MET A 69 18.27 -26.83 34.83
N ALA A 70 18.42 -26.97 33.51
CA ALA A 70 19.65 -27.43 32.85
C ALA A 70 20.79 -26.39 32.86
N ARG A 71 20.58 -25.16 33.33
CA ARG A 71 21.65 -24.15 33.47
C ARG A 71 22.83 -24.63 34.34
N ARG A 72 22.59 -25.55 35.28
CA ARG A 72 23.64 -26.18 36.09
C ARG A 72 24.49 -27.22 35.33
N ILE A 73 23.98 -27.72 34.20
CA ILE A 73 24.59 -28.77 33.37
C ILE A 73 25.32 -28.17 32.16
N ILE A 74 24.86 -27.00 31.69
CA ILE A 74 25.46 -26.26 30.56
C ILE A 74 26.14 -24.99 31.13
N PRO A 75 27.42 -25.08 31.53
CA PRO A 75 28.12 -23.95 32.14
C PRO A 75 28.43 -22.83 31.14
N ASP A 76 28.77 -23.18 29.89
CA ASP A 76 29.00 -22.18 28.84
C ASP A 76 27.70 -21.45 28.48
N GLU A 77 27.73 -20.13 28.64
CA GLU A 77 26.58 -19.25 28.46
C GLU A 77 26.14 -19.14 27.01
N ASN A 78 27.10 -19.07 26.08
CA ASN A 78 26.82 -18.99 24.64
C ASN A 78 26.13 -20.27 24.15
N SER A 79 26.62 -21.44 24.58
CA SER A 79 25.98 -22.73 24.34
C SER A 79 24.59 -22.81 24.96
N PHE A 80 24.40 -22.32 26.18
CA PHE A 80 23.10 -22.32 26.86
C PHE A 80 22.06 -21.43 26.15
N ILE A 81 22.45 -20.23 25.71
CA ILE A 81 21.62 -19.34 24.89
C ILE A 81 21.29 -20.01 23.55
N LYS A 82 22.29 -20.62 22.89
CA LYS A 82 22.09 -21.34 21.62
C LYS A 82 21.12 -22.52 21.75
N CYS A 83 21.13 -23.24 22.87
CA CYS A 83 20.15 -24.31 23.13
C CYS A 83 18.70 -23.79 23.17
N HIS A 84 18.44 -22.58 23.65
CA HIS A 84 17.10 -21.96 23.57
C HIS A 84 16.72 -21.71 22.12
N SER A 85 17.60 -21.06 21.34
CA SER A 85 17.34 -20.74 19.92
C SER A 85 17.12 -21.99 19.06
N LEU A 86 17.79 -23.11 19.38
CA LEU A 86 17.65 -24.38 18.66
C LEU A 86 16.38 -25.14 19.04
N LEU A 87 16.13 -25.38 20.33
CA LEU A 87 14.98 -26.16 20.80
C LEU A 87 13.65 -25.42 20.57
N LEU A 88 13.66 -24.10 20.59
CA LEU A 88 12.47 -23.28 20.29
C LEU A 88 12.30 -22.99 18.80
N PHE A 89 13.19 -23.43 17.90
CA PHE A 89 13.17 -23.17 16.46
C PHE A 89 13.19 -21.66 16.09
N LEU A 90 14.14 -20.93 16.67
CA LEU A 90 14.36 -19.49 16.48
C LEU A 90 15.69 -19.15 15.78
N GLU A 91 16.59 -20.13 15.65
CA GLU A 91 17.89 -19.96 14.99
C GLU A 91 17.74 -19.40 13.55
N LYS A 92 18.50 -18.34 13.24
CA LYS A 92 18.43 -17.62 11.96
C LYS A 92 19.18 -18.37 10.86
N GLN A 93 20.29 -19.01 11.22
CA GLN A 93 21.07 -19.86 10.32
C GLN A 93 20.37 -21.22 10.15
N ARG A 94 19.48 -21.33 9.15
CA ARG A 94 18.74 -22.58 8.86
C ARG A 94 19.66 -23.75 8.55
N GLU A 95 20.83 -23.45 8.02
CA GLU A 95 21.96 -24.35 7.82
C GLU A 95 22.32 -25.15 9.08
N VAL A 96 22.09 -24.63 10.30
CA VAL A 96 22.35 -25.39 11.53
C VAL A 96 21.44 -26.63 11.67
N TYR A 97 20.27 -26.64 11.03
CA TYR A 97 19.39 -27.81 10.97
C TYR A 97 19.66 -28.73 9.77
N THR A 98 20.23 -28.22 8.65
CA THR A 98 20.51 -29.02 7.45
C THR A 98 21.96 -29.52 7.34
N ALA A 99 22.93 -28.83 7.93
CA ALA A 99 24.35 -29.19 7.95
C ALA A 99 24.69 -30.29 8.98
N ILE A 100 23.73 -30.71 9.80
CA ILE A 100 23.81 -32.00 10.50
C ILE A 100 23.80 -33.08 9.40
N GLU A 101 24.93 -33.78 9.21
CA GLU A 101 25.31 -34.52 7.98
C GLU A 101 24.31 -35.54 7.40
N VAL A 102 23.20 -35.86 8.09
CA VAL A 102 22.14 -36.78 7.62
C VAL A 102 20.72 -36.17 7.84
N ALA A 103 20.59 -34.85 7.81
CA ALA A 103 19.30 -34.17 7.83
C ALA A 103 18.50 -34.44 6.54
N ALA A 104 17.69 -35.51 6.54
CA ALA A 104 16.76 -35.81 5.46
C ALA A 104 15.49 -34.92 5.52
N VAL A 105 15.69 -33.61 5.68
CA VAL A 105 14.70 -32.53 5.76
C VAL A 105 15.28 -31.36 4.96
N SER A 106 14.59 -30.87 3.94
CA SER A 106 15.11 -29.77 3.10
C SER A 106 14.94 -28.39 3.77
N ASP A 107 15.65 -27.37 3.28
CA ASP A 107 15.44 -25.97 3.73
C ASP A 107 13.98 -25.50 3.52
N ALA A 108 13.32 -26.01 2.48
CA ALA A 108 11.90 -25.74 2.22
C ALA A 108 10.99 -26.42 3.24
N ASP A 109 11.35 -27.60 3.73
CA ASP A 109 10.63 -28.31 4.79
C ASP A 109 10.81 -27.62 6.15
N ILE A 110 12.03 -27.17 6.48
CA ILE A 110 12.31 -26.35 7.67
C ILE A 110 11.52 -25.04 7.62
N GLY A 111 11.54 -24.33 6.50
CA GLY A 111 10.76 -23.11 6.32
C GLY A 111 9.25 -23.32 6.54
N ASN A 112 8.71 -24.45 6.09
CA ASN A 112 7.33 -24.83 6.33
C ASN A 112 7.05 -25.21 7.79
N CYS A 113 7.98 -25.88 8.48
CA CYS A 113 7.82 -26.19 9.90
C CYS A 113 7.87 -24.92 10.75
N VAL A 114 8.78 -23.98 10.47
CA VAL A 114 8.85 -22.66 11.14
C VAL A 114 7.55 -21.86 10.95
N ARG A 115 6.93 -21.91 9.76
CA ARG A 115 5.57 -21.38 9.54
C ARG A 115 4.55 -22.05 10.45
N ILE A 116 4.51 -23.39 10.49
CA ILE A 116 3.55 -24.14 11.33
C ILE A 116 3.75 -23.82 12.82
N PHE A 117 4.98 -23.68 13.28
CA PHE A 117 5.30 -23.27 14.66
C PHE A 117 4.79 -21.87 14.99
N GLY A 118 4.87 -20.92 14.05
CA GLY A 118 4.23 -19.61 14.21
C GLY A 118 2.70 -19.71 14.20
N GLU A 119 2.11 -20.54 13.33
CA GLU A 119 0.66 -20.83 13.31
C GLU A 119 0.13 -21.52 14.58
N CYS A 120 1.00 -22.01 15.47
CA CYS A 120 0.65 -22.53 16.79
C CYS A 120 0.60 -21.45 17.88
N GLY A 121 1.20 -20.27 17.65
CA GLY A 121 1.22 -19.17 18.59
C GLY A 121 2.22 -19.34 19.74
N VAL A 122 1.97 -18.59 20.82
CA VAL A 122 2.79 -18.50 22.04
C VAL A 122 1.88 -18.41 23.27
N SER A 123 2.34 -18.89 24.43
CA SER A 123 1.62 -18.73 25.70
C SER A 123 2.25 -17.68 26.61
N GLU A 124 1.44 -17.11 27.51
CA GLU A 124 1.91 -16.25 28.60
C GLU A 124 2.93 -16.97 29.50
N ARG A 125 2.75 -18.28 29.73
CA ARG A 125 3.67 -19.09 30.55
C ARG A 125 5.05 -19.22 29.92
N MET A 126 5.15 -19.39 28.60
CA MET A 126 6.45 -19.38 27.89
C MET A 126 7.23 -18.09 28.18
N PHE A 127 6.56 -16.93 28.15
CA PHE A 127 7.21 -15.68 28.50
C PHE A 127 7.55 -15.61 29.99
N LEU A 128 6.61 -15.93 30.90
CA LEU A 128 6.88 -15.90 32.34
C LEU A 128 8.07 -16.79 32.76
N LEU A 129 8.30 -17.92 32.08
CA LEU A 129 9.46 -18.79 32.26
C LEU A 129 10.77 -18.11 31.82
N LEU A 130 10.81 -17.53 30.62
CA LEU A 130 11.97 -16.76 30.14
C LEU A 130 12.29 -15.55 31.03
N LEU A 131 11.27 -14.94 31.65
CA LEU A 131 11.39 -13.83 32.59
C LEU A 131 11.71 -14.26 34.04
N GLY A 132 11.88 -15.58 34.31
CA GLY A 132 12.33 -16.12 35.60
C GLY A 132 11.24 -16.51 36.61
N GLY A 133 9.97 -16.20 36.34
CA GLY A 133 8.88 -16.53 37.27
C GLY A 133 8.96 -15.73 38.57
N GLU A 134 9.23 -16.37 39.69
CA GLU A 134 9.50 -15.71 40.99
C GLU A 134 10.99 -15.67 41.34
N ASN A 135 11.82 -16.32 40.52
CA ASN A 135 13.27 -16.36 40.63
C ASN A 135 13.90 -15.39 39.62
N PRO A 136 15.18 -15.01 39.78
CA PRO A 136 15.91 -14.34 38.70
C PRO A 136 15.96 -15.24 37.45
N SER A 137 15.86 -14.64 36.25
CA SER A 137 15.96 -15.38 34.99
C SER A 137 17.31 -16.11 34.89
N SER A 138 17.30 -17.31 34.32
CA SER A 138 18.52 -18.08 34.02
C SER A 138 19.33 -17.51 32.84
N LEU A 139 18.83 -16.45 32.20
CA LEU A 139 19.40 -15.80 31.02
C LEU A 139 19.75 -14.33 31.31
N PRO A 140 20.78 -13.77 30.66
CA PRO A 140 21.03 -12.32 30.68
C PRO A 140 19.83 -11.53 30.15
N PRO A 141 19.50 -10.35 30.71
CA PRO A 141 18.27 -9.62 30.36
C PRO A 141 18.11 -9.34 28.86
N LYS A 142 19.21 -8.96 28.19
CA LYS A 142 19.22 -8.75 26.72
C LYS A 142 18.83 -10.00 25.95
N HIS A 143 19.41 -11.16 26.28
CA HIS A 143 19.11 -12.42 25.58
C HIS A 143 17.71 -12.95 25.89
N ALA A 144 17.20 -12.73 27.12
CA ALA A 144 15.81 -12.99 27.44
C ALA A 144 14.86 -12.13 26.58
N MET A 145 15.14 -10.83 26.43
CA MET A 145 14.39 -9.95 25.52
C MET A 145 14.46 -10.40 24.05
N ASP A 146 15.66 -10.73 23.55
CA ASP A 146 15.86 -11.18 22.17
C ASP A 146 15.06 -12.46 21.86
N LEU A 147 15.01 -13.42 22.78
CA LEU A 147 14.23 -14.65 22.65
C LEU A 147 12.72 -14.39 22.70
N VAL A 148 12.26 -13.56 23.63
CA VAL A 148 10.85 -13.15 23.75
C VAL A 148 10.40 -12.43 22.47
N SER A 149 11.21 -11.49 21.97
CA SER A 149 10.96 -10.76 20.72
C SER A 149 10.93 -11.72 19.52
N SER A 150 11.87 -12.66 19.42
CA SER A 150 11.94 -13.65 18.33
C SER A 150 10.74 -14.61 18.31
N LEU A 151 10.30 -15.09 19.48
CA LEU A 151 9.07 -15.87 19.63
C LEU A 151 7.84 -15.07 19.17
N THR A 152 7.74 -13.83 19.64
CA THR A 152 6.63 -12.91 19.34
C THR A 152 6.55 -12.60 17.85
N GLN A 153 7.66 -12.25 17.21
CA GLN A 153 7.73 -11.97 15.78
C GLN A 153 7.37 -13.21 14.94
N ARG A 154 7.90 -14.40 15.28
CA ARG A 154 7.53 -15.63 14.56
C ARG A 154 6.04 -15.93 14.66
N ALA A 155 5.46 -15.79 15.85
CA ALA A 155 4.03 -16.01 16.05
C ALA A 155 3.21 -14.99 15.25
N ALA A 156 3.56 -13.69 15.31
CA ALA A 156 2.87 -12.63 14.57
C ALA A 156 2.95 -12.82 13.03
N LEU A 157 4.12 -13.22 12.50
CA LEU A 157 4.33 -13.41 11.06
C LEU A 157 3.45 -14.49 10.43
N PHE A 158 3.08 -15.50 11.22
CA PHE A 158 2.30 -16.64 10.77
C PHE A 158 0.96 -16.77 11.51
N HIS A 159 0.50 -15.70 12.19
CA HIS A 159 -0.74 -15.75 12.95
C HIS A 159 -1.95 -15.98 12.03
N PRO A 160 -2.80 -17.01 12.27
CA PRO A 160 -3.87 -17.34 11.33
C PRO A 160 -4.96 -16.26 11.27
N LYS A 161 -5.04 -15.55 10.14
CA LYS A 161 -5.98 -14.41 9.93
C LYS A 161 -7.46 -14.74 10.13
N PHE A 162 -7.85 -16.02 10.07
CA PHE A 162 -9.24 -16.47 10.16
C PHE A 162 -9.68 -16.92 11.58
N LEU A 163 -8.76 -17.01 12.56
CA LEU A 163 -9.10 -17.57 13.89
C LEU A 163 -9.72 -16.56 14.86
N GLY A 164 -9.62 -15.25 14.60
CA GLY A 164 -10.20 -14.22 15.47
C GLY A 164 -9.60 -14.19 16.89
N THR A 165 -8.42 -14.76 17.10
CA THR A 165 -7.76 -14.84 18.41
C THR A 165 -6.64 -13.81 18.55
N PRO A 166 -6.39 -13.28 19.77
CA PRO A 166 -5.22 -12.46 20.04
C PRO A 166 -3.94 -13.31 19.95
N LEU A 167 -2.80 -12.64 19.77
CA LEU A 167 -1.48 -13.29 19.71
C LEU A 167 -1.09 -13.93 21.04
N VAL A 168 -1.42 -13.25 22.15
CA VAL A 168 -1.18 -13.68 23.52
C VAL A 168 -2.50 -13.61 24.29
N LYS A 169 -2.84 -14.66 25.03
CA LYS A 169 -3.93 -14.64 26.00
C LYS A 169 -3.35 -14.30 27.37
N PHE A 170 -3.61 -13.09 27.85
CA PHE A 170 -3.16 -12.62 29.16
C PHE A 170 -4.09 -13.09 30.28
N SER A 171 -3.54 -13.65 31.34
CA SER A 171 -4.21 -13.85 32.63
C SER A 171 -4.11 -12.57 33.47
N ASP A 172 -2.93 -11.95 33.49
CA ASP A 172 -2.71 -10.61 34.04
C ASP A 172 -1.74 -9.84 33.13
N PRO A 173 -2.24 -8.91 32.29
CA PRO A 173 -1.41 -8.21 31.31
C PRO A 173 -0.38 -7.30 31.98
N PHE A 174 -0.70 -6.71 33.14
CA PHE A 174 0.21 -5.81 33.84
C PHE A 174 1.38 -6.60 34.42
N LYS A 175 1.12 -7.72 35.10
CA LYS A 175 2.18 -8.61 35.59
C LYS A 175 3.16 -9.04 34.50
N LEU A 176 2.70 -9.38 33.30
CA LEU A 176 3.60 -9.76 32.21
C LEU A 176 4.38 -8.54 31.65
N ILE A 177 3.69 -7.43 31.35
CA ILE A 177 4.31 -6.21 30.81
C ILE A 177 5.35 -5.64 31.78
N ASP A 178 5.00 -5.50 33.06
CA ASP A 178 5.87 -4.94 34.09
C ASP A 178 7.12 -5.79 34.31
N ARG A 179 6.99 -7.12 34.29
CA ARG A 179 8.14 -8.05 34.39
C ARG A 179 9.03 -7.97 33.16
N PHE A 180 8.46 -7.76 31.99
CA PHE A 180 9.23 -7.60 30.78
C PHE A 180 9.99 -6.26 30.74
N LEU A 181 9.34 -5.17 31.16
CA LEU A 181 9.99 -3.87 31.36
C LEU A 181 11.06 -3.93 32.46
N ALA A 182 10.87 -4.75 33.51
CA ALA A 182 11.85 -4.92 34.57
C ALA A 182 13.18 -5.53 34.10
N LEU A 183 13.23 -6.25 32.95
CA LEU A 183 14.50 -6.66 32.33
C LEU A 183 15.34 -5.49 31.81
N SER A 184 14.77 -4.29 31.65
CA SER A 184 15.55 -3.09 31.32
C SER A 184 16.29 -2.50 32.54
N ILE A 185 15.89 -2.87 33.77
CA ILE A 185 16.54 -2.41 35.02
C ILE A 185 17.92 -3.04 35.11
N LEU A 186 18.93 -2.21 35.38
CA LEU A 186 20.30 -2.66 35.52
C LEU A 186 20.49 -3.48 36.82
N PRO A 187 21.25 -4.58 36.80
CA PRO A 187 21.42 -5.44 37.97
C PRO A 187 22.07 -4.73 39.16
N GLU A 188 21.64 -5.08 40.37
CA GLU A 188 22.16 -4.48 41.62
C GLU A 188 23.67 -4.67 41.81
N HIS A 189 24.26 -5.71 41.21
CA HIS A 189 25.70 -5.99 41.26
C HIS A 189 26.53 -5.10 40.30
N GLU A 190 25.91 -4.52 39.26
CA GLU A 190 26.54 -3.52 38.40
C GLU A 190 26.35 -2.10 38.95
N ILE A 191 25.16 -1.86 39.52
CA ILE A 191 24.69 -0.56 40.01
C ILE A 191 23.93 -0.78 41.32
N PRO A 192 24.56 -0.58 42.50
CA PRO A 192 23.87 -0.72 43.78
C PRO A 192 22.67 0.23 43.89
N ARG A 193 21.59 -0.28 44.49
CA ARG A 193 20.40 0.52 44.80
C ARG A 193 20.64 1.35 46.05
N PHE A 194 20.18 2.59 46.02
CA PHE A 194 20.25 3.50 47.15
C PHE A 194 18.86 3.86 47.63
N ASP A 195 18.69 3.99 48.94
CA ASP A 195 17.42 4.42 49.52
C ASP A 195 16.98 5.77 48.94
N ASN A 196 15.69 5.85 48.64
CA ASN A 196 15.01 6.99 48.01
C ASN A 196 15.50 7.36 46.59
N MET A 197 16.13 6.45 45.85
CA MET A 197 16.48 6.65 44.43
C MET A 197 15.76 5.67 43.50
N PRO A 198 15.25 6.11 42.33
CA PRO A 198 14.61 5.24 41.36
C PRO A 198 15.62 4.34 40.63
N PRO A 199 15.26 3.11 40.25
CA PRO A 199 16.17 2.17 39.61
C PRO A 199 16.58 2.63 38.21
N LEU A 200 17.86 2.51 37.88
CA LEU A 200 18.43 2.91 36.59
C LEU A 200 18.16 1.84 35.51
N CYS A 201 17.57 2.24 34.38
CA CYS A 201 17.32 1.34 33.25
C CYS A 201 18.20 1.61 32.04
N SER A 202 18.51 0.56 31.27
CA SER A 202 19.04 0.67 29.92
C SER A 202 17.95 1.15 28.96
N LYS A 203 18.14 2.36 28.43
CA LYS A 203 17.21 3.00 27.48
C LYS A 203 16.94 2.16 26.24
N ASN A 204 17.96 1.50 25.70
CA ASN A 204 17.83 0.66 24.50
C ASN A 204 16.98 -0.58 24.77
N LEU A 205 17.16 -1.24 25.92
CA LEU A 205 16.35 -2.40 26.31
C LEU A 205 14.90 -2.01 26.61
N PHE A 206 14.70 -0.86 27.27
CA PHE A 206 13.35 -0.33 27.53
C PHE A 206 12.56 -0.09 26.23
N TRP A 207 13.18 0.54 25.22
CA TRP A 207 12.51 0.76 23.94
C TRP A 207 12.31 -0.52 23.11
N ALA A 208 13.28 -1.44 23.13
CA ALA A 208 13.13 -2.76 22.49
C ALA A 208 11.98 -3.59 23.08
N ALA A 209 11.70 -3.44 24.38
CA ALA A 209 10.57 -4.09 25.03
C ALA A 209 9.21 -3.59 24.48
N TRP A 210 9.06 -2.29 24.29
CA TRP A 210 7.81 -1.70 23.74
C TRP A 210 7.44 -2.25 22.35
N SER A 211 8.43 -2.49 21.49
CA SER A 211 8.22 -3.15 20.18
C SER A 211 7.53 -4.52 20.30
N SER A 212 7.92 -5.33 21.30
CA SER A 212 7.30 -6.65 21.50
C SER A 212 5.93 -6.55 22.16
N ILE A 213 5.76 -5.62 23.11
CA ILE A 213 4.47 -5.36 23.79
C ILE A 213 3.40 -4.95 22.78
N ILE A 214 3.74 -4.09 21.80
CA ILE A 214 2.82 -3.71 20.71
C ILE A 214 2.38 -4.93 19.90
N LEU A 215 3.29 -5.86 19.59
CA LEU A 215 2.94 -7.09 18.88
C LEU A 215 2.08 -8.05 19.72
N TRP A 216 2.28 -8.13 21.04
CA TRP A 216 1.38 -8.90 21.91
C TRP A 216 -0.05 -8.35 21.90
N ILE A 217 -0.18 -7.03 21.78
CA ILE A 217 -1.45 -6.31 21.79
C ILE A 217 -2.17 -6.39 20.44
N ALA A 218 -1.46 -6.24 19.32
CA ALA A 218 -2.06 -6.01 17.99
C ALA A 218 -1.48 -6.84 16.83
N GLY A 219 -0.53 -7.75 17.08
CA GLY A 219 0.00 -8.66 16.04
C GLY A 219 -0.99 -9.75 15.61
N GLY A 220 -1.97 -10.07 16.47
CA GLY A 220 -3.13 -10.92 16.16
C GLY A 220 -4.41 -10.11 16.08
N GLU A 221 -5.55 -10.67 16.52
CA GLU A 221 -6.65 -9.78 16.95
C GLU A 221 -6.23 -8.95 18.17
N ILE A 222 -6.88 -7.81 18.36
CA ILE A 222 -6.56 -6.92 19.47
C ILE A 222 -6.84 -7.62 20.81
N ALA A 223 -5.87 -7.53 21.73
CA ALA A 223 -5.96 -8.17 23.04
C ALA A 223 -7.21 -7.69 23.82
N PRO A 224 -8.01 -8.59 24.43
CA PRO A 224 -9.23 -8.20 25.16
C PRO A 224 -9.02 -7.22 26.33
N HIS A 225 -7.81 -7.14 26.87
CA HIS A 225 -7.44 -6.22 27.94
C HIS A 225 -6.91 -4.86 27.43
N PHE A 226 -6.88 -4.64 26.12
CA PHE A 226 -6.17 -3.52 25.49
C PHE A 226 -6.60 -2.16 26.03
N GLU A 227 -7.90 -1.90 26.22
CA GLU A 227 -8.39 -0.64 26.80
C GLU A 227 -7.73 -0.32 28.14
N LYS A 228 -7.68 -1.28 29.08
CA LYS A 228 -7.04 -1.08 30.39
C LYS A 228 -5.53 -0.82 30.27
N ILE A 229 -4.85 -1.50 29.35
CA ILE A 229 -3.41 -1.31 29.11
C ILE A 229 -3.18 0.07 28.48
N TYR A 230 -3.99 0.46 27.50
CA TYR A 230 -3.94 1.74 26.79
C TYR A 230 -4.14 2.92 27.75
N GLU A 231 -5.15 2.87 28.63
CA GLU A 231 -5.36 3.93 29.62
C GLU A 231 -4.26 3.98 30.72
N THR A 232 -3.53 2.88 30.94
CA THR A 232 -2.48 2.82 31.98
C THR A 232 -1.13 3.37 31.51
N TYR A 233 -0.73 3.16 30.26
CA TYR A 233 0.62 3.49 29.78
C TYR A 233 0.60 4.59 28.69
N PRO A 234 0.96 5.86 29.00
CA PRO A 234 0.97 6.97 28.03
C PRO A 234 1.87 6.69 26.82
N ILE A 235 3.02 6.04 27.05
CA ILE A 235 3.97 5.63 26.00
C ILE A 235 3.29 4.75 24.95
N LEU A 236 2.45 3.79 25.35
CA LEU A 236 1.72 2.95 24.42
C LEU A 236 0.71 3.76 23.60
N ARG A 237 -0.02 4.68 24.22
CA ARG A 237 -0.99 5.54 23.52
C ARG A 237 -0.31 6.39 22.45
N TYR A 238 0.84 6.93 22.78
CA TYR A 238 1.66 7.73 21.89
C TYR A 238 2.23 6.90 20.73
N LEU A 239 2.75 5.70 20.99
CA LEU A 239 3.20 4.78 19.94
C LEU A 239 2.05 4.37 19.00
N VAL A 240 0.85 4.14 19.53
CA VAL A 240 -0.36 3.88 18.70
C VAL A 240 -0.71 5.08 17.82
N LEU A 241 -0.61 6.32 18.34
CA LEU A 241 -0.82 7.55 17.56
C LEU A 241 0.19 7.66 16.40
N CYS A 242 1.48 7.42 16.67
CA CYS A 242 2.54 7.41 15.65
C CYS A 242 2.29 6.36 14.57
N ILE A 243 1.90 5.14 14.96
CA ILE A 243 1.56 4.06 14.02
C ILE A 243 0.36 4.44 13.15
N MET A 244 -0.72 4.98 13.73
CA MET A 244 -1.93 5.32 12.98
C MET A 244 -1.76 6.54 12.05
N THR A 245 -0.91 7.50 12.42
CA THR A 245 -0.59 8.68 11.59
C THR A 245 0.57 8.46 10.63
N LYS A 246 1.32 7.34 10.78
CA LYS A 246 2.62 7.07 10.15
C LYS A 246 3.68 8.17 10.39
N ARG A 247 3.55 8.95 11.47
CA ARG A 247 4.51 9.98 11.87
C ARG A 247 5.38 9.45 13.00
N PHE A 248 6.68 9.35 12.74
CA PHE A 248 7.70 8.91 13.69
C PHE A 248 8.75 10.02 13.92
N ASP A 249 8.31 11.27 13.77
CA ASP A 249 9.06 12.48 14.04
C ASP A 249 8.67 12.96 15.44
N PHE A 250 9.64 13.11 16.34
CA PHE A 250 9.39 13.30 17.78
C PHE A 250 9.81 14.70 18.25
N PRO A 251 9.02 15.40 19.09
CA PRO A 251 7.66 15.08 19.56
C PRO A 251 6.53 15.50 18.62
N LEU A 252 5.35 14.89 18.80
CA LEU A 252 4.07 15.20 18.14
C LEU A 252 3.08 15.82 19.13
N GLU A 253 1.99 16.39 18.60
CA GLU A 253 0.81 16.77 19.39
C GLU A 253 0.19 15.54 20.06
N PHE A 254 -0.11 15.63 21.35
CA PHE A 254 -0.57 14.50 22.15
C PHE A 254 -1.35 14.96 23.38
N GLU A 255 -2.48 14.30 23.67
CA GLU A 255 -3.32 14.57 24.85
C GLU A 255 -3.66 16.06 25.08
N GLY A 256 -3.89 16.80 24.00
CA GLY A 256 -4.22 18.23 24.02
C GLY A 256 -3.03 19.18 24.19
N LYS A 257 -1.79 18.66 24.21
CA LYS A 257 -0.55 19.45 24.22
C LYS A 257 0.00 19.58 22.80
N SER A 258 0.49 20.77 22.46
CA SER A 258 1.22 21.02 21.21
C SER A 258 2.59 20.31 21.22
N ALA A 259 3.17 20.10 20.04
CA ALA A 259 4.50 19.50 19.92
C ALA A 259 5.59 20.27 20.71
N ASP A 260 5.50 21.60 20.78
CA ASP A 260 6.46 22.41 21.55
C ASP A 260 6.26 22.26 23.07
N ALA A 261 5.02 22.24 23.56
CA ALA A 261 4.75 21.96 24.98
C ALA A 261 5.20 20.54 25.38
N MET A 262 5.01 19.55 24.50
CA MET A 262 5.55 18.20 24.68
C MET A 262 7.08 18.16 24.71
N ARG A 263 7.76 19.03 23.94
CA ARG A 263 9.22 19.18 23.96
C ARG A 263 9.71 19.83 25.26
N GLU A 264 9.00 20.83 25.76
CA GLU A 264 9.31 21.46 27.05
C GLU A 264 9.16 20.45 28.20
N ASP A 265 8.05 19.71 28.25
CA ASP A 265 7.85 18.62 29.21
C ASP A 265 8.98 17.59 29.14
N GLU A 266 9.33 17.09 27.94
CA GLU A 266 10.43 16.13 27.77
C GLU A 266 11.77 16.68 28.28
N ASN A 267 12.08 17.94 27.97
CA ASN A 267 13.30 18.61 28.44
C ASN A 267 13.33 18.74 29.96
N THR A 268 12.20 19.04 30.63
CA THR A 268 12.15 19.07 32.10
C THR A 268 12.43 17.68 32.69
N VAL A 269 11.88 16.61 32.13
CA VAL A 269 12.15 15.26 32.62
C VAL A 269 13.62 14.89 32.39
N ILE A 270 14.18 15.15 31.21
CA ILE A 270 15.61 14.92 30.91
C ILE A 270 16.53 15.66 31.90
N ALA A 271 16.20 16.90 32.26
CA ALA A 271 16.94 17.66 33.28
C ALA A 271 16.85 16.98 34.66
N THR A 272 15.67 16.53 35.08
CA THR A 272 15.53 15.79 36.35
C THR A 272 16.29 14.46 36.35
N GLU A 273 16.28 13.71 35.25
CA GLU A 273 17.04 12.46 35.13
C GLU A 273 18.54 12.70 35.22
N THR A 274 19.04 13.75 34.56
CA THR A 274 20.46 14.10 34.58
C THR A 274 20.92 14.39 36.01
N LEU A 275 20.15 15.16 36.78
CA LEU A 275 20.39 15.38 38.21
C LEU A 275 20.39 14.09 39.04
N ILE A 276 19.51 13.13 38.75
CA ILE A 276 19.48 11.83 39.45
C ILE A 276 20.71 10.99 39.06
N VAL A 277 21.13 10.99 37.80
CA VAL A 277 22.34 10.30 37.33
C VAL A 277 23.60 10.90 37.98
N GLU A 278 23.74 12.21 38.05
CA GLU A 278 24.84 12.89 38.77
C GLU A 278 24.88 12.50 40.26
N GLN A 279 23.72 12.39 40.91
CA GLN A 279 23.65 11.92 42.30
C GLN A 279 24.06 10.45 42.44
N TYR A 280 23.75 9.61 41.44
CA TYR A 280 24.22 8.23 41.36
C TYR A 280 25.75 8.16 41.20
N GLU A 281 26.35 8.95 40.31
CA GLU A 281 27.82 9.04 40.17
C GLU A 281 28.49 9.43 41.50
N LYS A 282 27.93 10.47 42.15
CA LYS A 282 28.42 11.01 43.43
C LYS A 282 28.32 9.99 44.57
N LYS A 283 27.23 9.23 44.67
CA LYS A 283 27.11 8.16 45.69
C LYS A 283 28.02 6.96 45.39
N MET A 284 28.30 6.67 44.11
CA MET A 284 29.21 5.59 43.72
C MET A 284 30.69 5.96 43.70
N MET A 285 31.05 7.23 43.98
CA MET A 285 32.42 7.75 43.88
C MET A 285 33.06 7.50 42.50
N ARG A 286 32.24 7.52 41.43
CA ARG A 286 32.73 7.40 40.05
C ARG A 286 33.25 8.75 39.54
N PRO A 287 34.19 8.77 38.58
CA PRO A 287 34.62 10.03 37.96
C PRO A 287 33.42 10.70 37.25
N PRO A 288 33.38 12.05 37.18
CA PRO A 288 32.28 12.76 36.52
C PRO A 288 32.17 12.36 35.05
N ASN A 289 30.94 12.14 34.57
CA ASN A 289 30.60 11.66 33.22
C ASN A 289 30.94 10.18 32.93
N SER A 290 31.07 9.34 33.96
CA SER A 290 31.18 7.88 33.83
C SER A 290 29.87 7.20 33.38
N LEU A 291 28.72 7.77 33.74
CA LEU A 291 27.38 7.30 33.44
C LEU A 291 26.71 8.34 32.53
N PRO A 292 26.80 8.22 31.20
CA PRO A 292 26.22 9.20 30.30
C PRO A 292 24.69 9.17 30.38
N ALA A 293 24.09 10.24 30.90
CA ALA A 293 22.66 10.31 31.24
C ALA A 293 21.72 10.00 30.04
N ASN A 294 22.16 10.26 28.81
CA ASN A 294 21.42 9.97 27.59
C ASN A 294 21.26 8.47 27.27
N VAL A 295 22.01 7.58 27.93
CA VAL A 295 21.95 6.10 27.79
C VAL A 295 20.99 5.46 28.81
N TYR A 296 20.62 6.20 29.85
CA TYR A 296 19.77 5.71 30.94
C TYR A 296 18.36 6.31 30.89
N MET A 297 17.46 5.74 31.68
CA MET A 297 16.08 6.19 31.88
C MET A 297 15.56 5.69 33.22
N PHE A 298 14.62 6.40 33.83
CA PHE A 298 13.85 5.95 34.98
C PHE A 298 12.41 5.59 34.57
N PRO A 299 12.00 4.31 34.62
CA PRO A 299 10.67 3.89 34.16
C PRO A 299 9.59 4.16 35.22
N ASN A 300 8.89 5.28 35.11
CA ASN A 300 7.61 5.46 35.78
C ASN A 300 6.47 5.11 34.83
N ARG A 301 5.48 4.35 35.29
CA ARG A 301 4.32 3.92 34.49
C ARG A 301 3.45 5.10 34.02
N LYS A 302 3.45 6.19 34.79
CA LYS A 302 2.58 7.36 34.57
C LYS A 302 3.27 8.49 33.79
N ASP A 303 4.60 8.49 33.71
CA ASP A 303 5.33 9.60 33.10
C ASP A 303 5.53 9.31 31.61
N PHE A 304 5.24 10.32 30.79
CA PHE A 304 5.47 10.23 29.36
C PHE A 304 6.94 10.48 29.02
N ARG A 305 7.47 9.74 28.05
CA ARG A 305 8.74 10.07 27.37
C ARG A 305 8.62 9.81 25.88
N ALA A 306 9.16 10.73 25.07
CA ALA A 306 9.28 10.49 23.64
C ALA A 306 10.33 9.39 23.39
N PRO A 307 10.08 8.46 22.45
CA PRO A 307 11.07 7.45 22.13
C PRO A 307 12.12 7.98 21.17
N HIS A 308 13.36 7.53 21.32
CA HIS A 308 14.46 7.95 20.45
C HIS A 308 14.71 6.85 19.39
N HIS A 309 14.56 7.23 18.12
CA HIS A 309 14.74 6.38 16.92
C HIS A 309 13.83 5.14 16.88
N ILE A 310 12.71 5.25 16.15
CA ILE A 310 11.68 4.21 16.05
C ILE A 310 11.65 3.54 14.66
N ASP A 311 12.80 3.45 13.98
CA ASP A 311 12.84 2.74 12.69
C ASP A 311 12.39 1.28 12.84
N ASP A 312 12.69 0.62 13.97
CA ASP A 312 12.22 -0.74 14.27
C ASP A 312 10.69 -0.84 14.40
N VAL A 313 10.00 0.00 15.21
CA VAL A 313 8.53 -0.08 15.29
C VAL A 313 7.87 0.41 14.01
N ARG A 314 8.49 1.32 13.24
CA ARG A 314 8.03 1.68 11.89
C ARG A 314 8.09 0.46 10.95
N ILE A 315 9.21 -0.27 10.94
CA ILE A 315 9.37 -1.51 10.17
C ILE A 315 8.33 -2.55 10.62
N PHE A 316 8.14 -2.76 11.92
CA PHE A 316 7.12 -3.68 12.43
C PHE A 316 5.69 -3.23 12.10
N ALA A 317 5.37 -1.94 12.20
CA ALA A 317 4.05 -1.41 11.88
C ALA A 317 3.67 -1.68 10.42
N ASP A 318 4.59 -1.40 9.49
CA ASP A 318 4.42 -1.68 8.06
C ASP A 318 4.41 -3.18 7.75
N GLN A 319 5.24 -3.98 8.43
CA GLN A 319 5.32 -5.44 8.24
C GLN A 319 4.06 -6.18 8.72
N PHE A 320 3.45 -5.74 9.83
CA PHE A 320 2.31 -6.41 10.47
C PHE A 320 0.96 -5.71 10.24
N GLN A 321 0.93 -4.62 9.45
CA GLN A 321 -0.28 -3.83 9.15
C GLN A 321 -0.99 -3.34 10.43
N LEU A 322 -0.20 -2.81 11.36
CA LEU A 322 -0.69 -2.45 12.70
C LEU A 322 -1.65 -1.25 12.67
N ALA A 323 -1.50 -0.31 11.72
CA ALA A 323 -2.41 0.82 11.61
C ALA A 323 -3.82 0.35 11.20
N SER A 324 -3.91 -0.60 10.27
CA SER A 324 -5.15 -1.29 9.90
C SER A 324 -5.81 -2.00 11.08
N ARG A 325 -5.00 -2.71 11.91
CA ARG A 325 -5.47 -3.37 13.14
C ARG A 325 -6.07 -2.35 14.11
N PHE A 326 -5.29 -1.32 14.46
CA PHE A 326 -5.70 -0.29 15.43
C PHE A 326 -6.90 0.53 14.96
N ALA A 327 -7.02 0.85 13.67
CA ALA A 327 -8.17 1.56 13.12
C ALA A 327 -9.49 0.80 13.29
N ARG A 328 -9.45 -0.55 13.25
CA ARG A 328 -10.61 -1.44 13.46
C ARG A 328 -10.95 -1.66 14.93
N CYS A 329 -10.17 -1.10 15.86
CA CYS A 329 -10.41 -1.25 17.29
C CYS A 329 -11.68 -0.51 17.73
N SER A 330 -12.62 -1.24 18.32
CA SER A 330 -13.85 -0.70 18.89
C SER A 330 -13.75 -0.37 20.39
N SER A 331 -12.84 -1.01 21.13
CA SER A 331 -12.58 -0.77 22.56
C SER A 331 -11.08 -0.71 22.83
N PRO A 332 -10.50 0.49 23.04
CA PRO A 332 -11.13 1.81 22.88
C PRO A 332 -11.35 2.14 21.39
N PRO A 333 -12.25 3.09 21.04
CA PRO A 333 -12.52 3.49 19.66
C PRO A 333 -11.38 4.36 19.10
N LEU A 334 -10.23 3.73 18.80
CA LEU A 334 -8.98 4.41 18.48
C LEU A 334 -9.08 5.36 17.29
N LEU A 335 -9.73 4.94 16.20
CA LEU A 335 -9.84 5.78 15.00
C LEU A 335 -10.56 7.10 15.30
N SER A 336 -11.67 7.05 16.04
CA SER A 336 -12.40 8.25 16.46
C SER A 336 -11.55 9.15 17.37
N ARG A 337 -10.78 8.57 18.31
CA ARG A 337 -9.86 9.34 19.18
C ARG A 337 -8.71 9.99 18.40
N VAL A 338 -8.15 9.30 17.40
CA VAL A 338 -7.10 9.88 16.53
C VAL A 338 -7.68 11.00 15.68
N VAL A 339 -8.85 10.82 15.07
CA VAL A 339 -9.55 11.88 14.31
C VAL A 339 -9.81 13.11 15.20
N ALA A 340 -10.26 12.92 16.44
CA ALA A 340 -10.49 14.02 17.37
C ALA A 340 -9.20 14.74 17.80
N ASN A 341 -8.08 14.04 17.91
CA ASN A 341 -6.80 14.60 18.38
C ASN A 341 -5.98 15.30 17.27
N VAL A 342 -5.95 14.74 16.05
CA VAL A 342 -5.09 15.24 14.95
C VAL A 342 -5.84 15.54 13.66
N GLY A 343 -7.16 15.38 13.62
CA GLY A 343 -8.01 15.62 12.45
C GLY A 343 -8.09 14.44 11.47
N ALA A 344 -9.18 14.40 10.71
CA ALA A 344 -9.48 13.32 9.76
C ALA A 344 -8.40 13.17 8.66
N GLU A 345 -7.83 14.27 8.17
CA GLU A 345 -6.78 14.25 7.14
C GLU A 345 -5.50 13.55 7.61
N ASN A 346 -5.03 13.85 8.84
CA ASN A 346 -3.82 13.20 9.39
C ASN A 346 -4.08 11.71 9.76
N SER A 347 -5.33 11.33 10.01
CA SER A 347 -5.74 9.93 10.25
C SER A 347 -5.84 9.08 8.96
N LEU A 348 -5.80 9.72 7.78
CA LEU A 348 -6.10 9.09 6.48
C LEU A 348 -5.20 7.89 6.16
N PHE A 349 -3.98 7.82 6.68
CA PHE A 349 -3.12 6.65 6.51
C PHE A 349 -3.75 5.38 7.11
N ALA A 350 -4.13 5.42 8.40
CA ALA A 350 -4.81 4.31 9.06
C ALA A 350 -6.15 3.95 8.39
N VAL A 351 -6.93 4.96 7.98
CA VAL A 351 -8.20 4.74 7.24
C VAL A 351 -7.95 3.96 5.95
N ARG A 352 -6.93 4.32 5.16
CA ARG A 352 -6.60 3.63 3.91
C ARG A 352 -6.09 2.21 4.12
N GLU A 353 -5.23 1.99 5.13
CA GLU A 353 -4.71 0.65 5.45
C GLU A 353 -5.82 -0.27 5.98
N MET A 354 -6.78 0.29 6.72
CA MET A 354 -8.01 -0.39 7.15
C MET A 354 -8.86 -0.81 5.95
N LEU A 355 -9.24 0.15 5.10
CA LEU A 355 -10.08 -0.10 3.93
C LEU A 355 -9.45 -1.09 2.93
N THR A 356 -8.13 -1.02 2.75
CA THR A 356 -7.39 -1.89 1.83
C THR A 356 -7.28 -3.32 2.38
N ALA A 357 -7.29 -3.51 3.70
CA ALA A 357 -7.38 -4.82 4.33
C ALA A 357 -8.81 -5.39 4.31
N ASP A 358 -9.82 -4.54 4.51
CA ASP A 358 -11.24 -4.91 4.52
C ASP A 358 -12.12 -3.72 4.11
N ALA A 359 -12.63 -3.72 2.88
CA ALA A 359 -13.48 -2.65 2.36
C ALA A 359 -14.82 -2.50 3.09
N THR A 360 -15.29 -3.52 3.83
CA THR A 360 -16.56 -3.44 4.57
C THR A 360 -16.49 -2.48 5.78
N THR A 361 -15.28 -2.22 6.27
CA THR A 361 -14.99 -1.24 7.33
C THR A 361 -15.32 0.19 6.96
N ALA A 362 -15.60 0.50 5.68
CA ALA A 362 -16.14 1.81 5.26
C ALA A 362 -17.40 2.21 6.05
N SER A 363 -18.19 1.22 6.49
CA SER A 363 -19.37 1.42 7.35
C SER A 363 -19.08 1.97 8.75
N MET A 364 -17.83 1.92 9.20
CA MET A 364 -17.38 2.43 10.51
C MET A 364 -16.85 3.87 10.45
N LEU A 365 -16.76 4.46 9.25
CA LEU A 365 -16.14 5.78 9.04
C LEU A 365 -17.12 6.93 9.27
N THR A 366 -16.60 8.01 9.88
CA THR A 366 -17.29 9.30 9.95
C THR A 366 -17.41 9.92 8.55
N ALA A 367 -18.33 10.88 8.38
CA ALA A 367 -18.45 11.66 7.16
C ALA A 367 -17.12 12.30 6.71
N GLU A 368 -16.35 12.84 7.65
CA GLU A 368 -15.03 13.45 7.40
C GLU A 368 -14.03 12.43 6.83
N CYS A 369 -13.91 11.25 7.45
CA CYS A 369 -13.03 10.20 6.96
C CYS A 369 -13.45 9.68 5.57
N VAL A 370 -14.77 9.57 5.31
CA VAL A 370 -15.30 9.20 3.99
C VAL A 370 -14.95 10.26 2.94
N PHE A 371 -15.09 11.55 3.26
CA PHE A 371 -14.71 12.67 2.40
C PHE A 371 -13.22 12.64 2.02
N HIS A 372 -12.32 12.64 3.01
CA HIS A 372 -10.86 12.63 2.75
C HIS A 372 -10.41 11.35 2.04
N ALA A 373 -11.02 10.19 2.34
CA ALA A 373 -10.72 8.95 1.64
C ALA A 373 -11.16 8.98 0.16
N LEU A 374 -12.37 9.49 -0.13
CA LEU A 374 -12.85 9.63 -1.50
C LEU A 374 -11.97 10.58 -2.32
N LEU A 375 -11.65 11.77 -1.80
CA LEU A 375 -10.72 12.70 -2.48
C LEU A 375 -9.34 12.07 -2.71
N TYR A 376 -8.83 11.29 -1.75
CA TYR A 376 -7.54 10.60 -1.90
C TYR A 376 -7.56 9.58 -3.06
N TYR A 377 -8.61 8.76 -3.15
CA TYR A 377 -8.69 7.69 -4.15
C TYR A 377 -9.04 8.23 -5.54
N PHE A 378 -9.82 9.31 -5.63
CA PHE A 378 -10.24 9.92 -6.91
C PHE A 378 -9.25 10.95 -7.50
N ASP A 379 -8.09 11.16 -6.86
CA ASP A 379 -6.99 11.96 -7.42
C ASP A 379 -6.51 11.37 -8.77
N ASN A 380 -6.48 12.21 -9.81
CA ASN A 380 -6.11 11.87 -11.19
C ASN A 380 -4.73 11.23 -11.35
N GLN A 381 -3.81 11.46 -10.42
CA GLN A 381 -2.50 10.79 -10.44
C GLN A 381 -2.62 9.32 -10.04
N ARG A 382 -3.55 8.99 -9.12
CA ARG A 382 -3.69 7.66 -8.50
C ARG A 382 -4.74 6.78 -9.15
N MET A 383 -5.76 7.37 -9.77
CA MET A 383 -6.77 6.64 -10.56
C MET A 383 -6.15 5.87 -11.74
N ARG A 384 -4.97 6.27 -12.23
CA ARG A 384 -4.22 5.55 -13.29
C ARG A 384 -3.55 4.28 -12.79
N ASP A 385 -3.22 4.23 -11.50
CA ASP A 385 -2.51 3.12 -10.85
C ASP A 385 -3.48 2.20 -10.07
N ALA A 386 -4.79 2.34 -10.28
CA ALA A 386 -5.81 1.70 -9.46
C ALA A 386 -6.03 0.21 -9.78
N ASP A 387 -5.40 -0.66 -8.98
CA ASP A 387 -5.64 -2.11 -8.97
C ASP A 387 -7.12 -2.50 -8.72
N GLN A 388 -7.49 -3.73 -9.08
CA GLN A 388 -8.85 -4.28 -8.87
C GLN A 388 -9.32 -4.25 -7.40
N SER A 389 -8.40 -4.32 -6.44
CA SER A 389 -8.66 -4.17 -5.00
C SER A 389 -9.20 -2.79 -4.65
N THR A 390 -8.61 -1.73 -5.22
CA THR A 390 -9.01 -0.33 -5.03
C THR A 390 -10.46 -0.09 -5.49
N ASN A 391 -10.91 -0.76 -6.56
CA ASN A 391 -12.30 -0.70 -7.02
C ASN A 391 -13.31 -1.36 -6.05
N GLY A 392 -12.86 -2.23 -5.14
CA GLY A 392 -13.68 -2.70 -4.01
C GLY A 392 -13.90 -1.60 -2.98
N VAL A 393 -12.80 -0.95 -2.56
CA VAL A 393 -12.79 0.15 -1.59
C VAL A 393 -13.61 1.35 -2.07
N ILE A 394 -13.40 1.81 -3.30
CA ILE A 394 -14.12 2.96 -3.87
C ILE A 394 -15.63 2.72 -3.85
N ARG A 395 -16.10 1.52 -4.23
CA ARG A 395 -17.54 1.18 -4.19
C ARG A 395 -18.11 1.16 -2.77
N ALA A 396 -17.34 0.71 -1.78
CA ALA A 396 -17.76 0.74 -0.38
C ALA A 396 -17.85 2.18 0.16
N LEU A 397 -16.87 3.03 -0.14
CA LEU A 397 -16.86 4.45 0.23
C LEU A 397 -18.00 5.24 -0.43
N VAL A 398 -18.23 5.06 -1.74
CA VAL A 398 -19.35 5.68 -2.47
C VAL A 398 -20.68 5.27 -1.85
N ARG A 399 -20.87 3.98 -1.55
CA ARG A 399 -22.08 3.49 -0.87
C ARG A 399 -22.24 4.08 0.52
N GLN A 400 -21.16 4.26 1.29
CA GLN A 400 -21.24 4.89 2.60
C GLN A 400 -21.59 6.38 2.49
N ALA A 401 -21.01 7.11 1.53
CA ALA A 401 -21.38 8.49 1.25
C ALA A 401 -22.86 8.60 0.86
N GLU A 402 -23.38 7.73 -0.02
CA GLU A 402 -24.81 7.68 -0.36
C GLU A 402 -25.73 7.41 0.85
N ILE A 403 -25.27 6.66 1.85
CA ILE A 403 -26.01 6.44 3.10
C ILE A 403 -26.00 7.74 3.93
N ASN A 404 -24.83 8.35 4.10
CA ASN A 404 -24.65 9.62 4.82
C ASN A 404 -25.38 10.81 4.15
N PHE A 405 -25.64 10.76 2.83
CA PHE A 405 -26.49 11.74 2.14
C PHE A 405 -27.99 11.52 2.36
N LYS A 406 -28.41 10.34 2.82
CA LYS A 406 -29.83 10.00 3.10
C LYS A 406 -30.20 10.20 4.58
N THR A 407 -29.22 10.30 5.47
CA THR A 407 -29.45 10.60 6.89
C THR A 407 -29.81 12.06 7.10
N VAL A 408 -30.85 12.31 7.92
CA VAL A 408 -31.32 13.65 8.28
C VAL A 408 -30.52 14.15 9.49
N GLU A 409 -29.36 14.75 9.22
CA GLU A 409 -28.56 15.46 10.23
C GLU A 409 -28.91 16.97 10.22
N PRO A 410 -28.72 17.69 11.34
CA PRO A 410 -28.85 19.15 11.37
C PRO A 410 -27.89 19.83 10.39
N ILE A 411 -28.31 20.95 9.78
CA ILE A 411 -27.53 21.71 8.77
C ILE A 411 -26.16 22.11 9.31
N GLU A 412 -26.09 22.48 10.60
CA GLU A 412 -24.87 22.84 11.33
C GLU A 412 -23.80 21.73 11.32
N ASN A 413 -24.22 20.47 11.12
CA ASN A 413 -23.36 19.29 11.07
C ASN A 413 -23.18 18.71 9.65
N ASP A 414 -23.70 19.34 8.59
CA ASP A 414 -23.54 18.83 7.20
C ASP A 414 -22.14 19.12 6.62
N PHE A 415 -21.15 18.48 7.23
CA PHE A 415 -19.78 18.48 6.74
C PHE A 415 -19.68 17.89 5.33
N LEU A 416 -20.39 16.80 5.05
CA LEU A 416 -20.13 16.00 3.85
C LEU A 416 -20.49 16.73 2.56
N LEU A 417 -21.72 17.26 2.48
CA LEU A 417 -22.18 17.96 1.27
C LEU A 417 -21.43 19.28 1.09
N HIS A 418 -21.24 20.02 2.19
CA HIS A 418 -20.51 21.27 2.19
C HIS A 418 -19.05 21.11 1.73
N SER A 419 -18.30 20.17 2.31
CA SER A 419 -16.90 19.95 1.98
C SER A 419 -16.72 19.43 0.55
N PHE A 420 -17.63 18.61 0.02
CA PHE A 420 -17.61 18.20 -1.39
C PHE A 420 -17.86 19.36 -2.35
N ILE A 421 -18.89 20.19 -2.10
CA ILE A 421 -19.18 21.36 -2.94
C ILE A 421 -18.04 22.39 -2.84
N SER A 422 -17.53 22.66 -1.65
CA SER A 422 -16.37 23.54 -1.42
C SER A 422 -15.10 23.03 -2.09
N SER A 423 -14.95 21.72 -2.32
CA SER A 423 -13.81 21.15 -3.03
C SER A 423 -13.84 21.44 -4.54
N LEU A 424 -15.02 21.62 -5.14
CA LEU A 424 -15.15 22.12 -6.51
C LEU A 424 -14.66 23.58 -6.62
N ALA A 425 -14.85 24.38 -5.57
CA ALA A 425 -14.36 25.75 -5.46
C ALA A 425 -12.90 25.89 -4.96
N SER A 426 -12.18 24.78 -4.78
CA SER A 426 -10.78 24.82 -4.32
C SER A 426 -9.85 25.47 -5.34
N PRO A 427 -8.88 26.32 -4.95
CA PRO A 427 -7.88 26.84 -5.88
C PRO A 427 -6.92 25.75 -6.40
N HIS A 428 -6.82 24.60 -5.72
CA HIS A 428 -5.93 23.50 -6.11
C HIS A 428 -6.59 22.54 -7.12
N ILE A 429 -6.02 22.45 -8.32
CA ILE A 429 -6.56 21.64 -9.43
C ILE A 429 -6.67 20.14 -9.12
N SER A 430 -5.77 19.59 -8.29
CA SER A 430 -5.84 18.19 -7.83
C SER A 430 -7.09 17.93 -6.99
N VAL A 431 -7.39 18.83 -6.04
CA VAL A 431 -8.58 18.76 -5.18
C VAL A 431 -9.86 18.91 -5.99
N ARG A 432 -9.92 19.91 -6.90
CA ARG A 432 -11.06 20.07 -7.81
C ARG A 432 -11.30 18.84 -8.66
N SER A 433 -10.27 18.32 -9.32
CA SER A 433 -10.46 17.16 -10.19
C SER A 433 -10.81 15.89 -9.42
N ALA A 434 -10.29 15.70 -8.20
CA ALA A 434 -10.69 14.61 -7.32
C ALA A 434 -12.16 14.74 -6.89
N ALA A 435 -12.62 15.98 -6.61
CA ALA A 435 -14.02 16.25 -6.34
C ALA A 435 -14.90 15.95 -7.56
N VAL A 436 -14.59 16.48 -8.76
CA VAL A 436 -15.32 16.20 -10.01
C VAL A 436 -15.44 14.69 -10.27
N ASN A 437 -14.34 13.94 -10.12
CA ASN A 437 -14.33 12.48 -10.25
C ASN A 437 -15.22 11.78 -9.20
N THR A 438 -15.25 12.31 -7.96
CA THR A 438 -16.11 11.80 -6.89
C THR A 438 -17.59 12.06 -7.18
N PHE A 439 -17.93 13.28 -7.63
CA PHE A 439 -19.29 13.63 -8.08
C PHE A 439 -19.72 12.77 -9.27
N ALA A 440 -18.83 12.45 -10.22
CA ALA A 440 -19.10 11.54 -11.34
C ALA A 440 -19.47 10.10 -10.91
N LYS A 441 -19.14 9.68 -9.67
CA LYS A 441 -19.60 8.40 -9.10
C LYS A 441 -20.78 8.50 -8.14
N LEU A 442 -20.92 9.59 -7.39
CA LEU A 442 -22.09 9.81 -6.53
C LEU A 442 -23.34 10.19 -7.36
N PHE A 443 -23.15 10.94 -8.44
CA PHE A 443 -24.20 11.52 -9.27
C PHE A 443 -23.92 11.24 -10.76
N PRO A 444 -23.94 9.97 -11.20
CA PRO A 444 -23.57 9.61 -12.56
C PRO A 444 -24.53 10.22 -13.60
N SER A 445 -23.96 10.83 -14.64
CA SER A 445 -24.68 11.35 -15.82
C SER A 445 -25.00 10.24 -16.83
N SER A 446 -26.09 10.42 -17.58
CA SER A 446 -26.43 9.65 -18.78
C SER A 446 -26.07 10.36 -20.10
N GLU A 447 -25.64 11.62 -20.01
CA GLU A 447 -25.24 12.51 -21.12
C GLU A 447 -23.72 12.78 -21.07
N ASP A 448 -23.15 13.47 -22.08
CA ASP A 448 -21.73 13.89 -22.19
C ASP A 448 -21.30 14.96 -21.14
N LYS A 449 -21.98 15.00 -19.99
CA LYS A 449 -21.69 15.82 -18.81
C LYS A 449 -20.87 15.00 -17.81
N ALA A 450 -19.93 15.66 -17.12
CA ALA A 450 -19.09 15.00 -16.11
C ALA A 450 -19.90 14.34 -14.98
N PHE A 451 -20.99 14.99 -14.53
CA PHE A 451 -21.93 14.46 -13.53
C PHE A 451 -23.30 15.14 -13.60
N ASP A 452 -24.30 14.53 -12.97
CA ASP A 452 -25.69 14.97 -12.98
C ASP A 452 -26.04 15.80 -11.73
N LEU A 453 -25.98 17.12 -11.89
CA LEU A 453 -26.34 18.09 -10.85
C LEU A 453 -27.83 18.02 -10.45
N VAL A 454 -28.74 17.50 -11.28
CA VAL A 454 -30.16 17.35 -10.91
C VAL A 454 -30.34 16.30 -9.81
N LYS A 455 -29.39 15.35 -9.67
CA LYS A 455 -29.34 14.43 -8.52
C LYS A 455 -28.80 15.08 -7.25
N LEU A 456 -27.98 16.15 -7.36
CA LEU A 456 -27.48 16.92 -6.21
C LEU A 456 -28.63 17.65 -5.50
N ALA A 457 -29.49 18.33 -6.26
CA ALA A 457 -30.67 19.01 -5.70
C ALA A 457 -31.66 18.04 -5.00
N LYS A 458 -31.65 16.75 -5.36
CA LYS A 458 -32.49 15.71 -4.74
C LYS A 458 -31.91 15.14 -3.44
N VAL A 459 -30.74 15.59 -3.00
CA VAL A 459 -30.18 15.21 -1.68
C VAL A 459 -31.05 15.86 -0.59
N PRO A 460 -31.64 15.11 0.37
CA PRO A 460 -32.65 15.61 1.31
C PRO A 460 -32.30 16.89 2.10
N ARG A 461 -31.01 17.14 2.32
CA ARG A 461 -30.47 18.30 3.04
C ARG A 461 -30.03 19.47 2.16
N PHE A 462 -30.08 19.33 0.82
CA PHE A 462 -29.70 20.38 -0.12
C PHE A 462 -30.57 21.63 0.05
N GLU A 463 -31.89 21.47 0.08
CA GLU A 463 -32.86 22.57 0.27
C GLU A 463 -32.61 23.35 1.59
N ALA A 464 -32.16 22.67 2.64
CA ALA A 464 -31.95 23.27 3.95
C ALA A 464 -30.69 24.18 4.02
N GLY A 465 -29.73 23.99 3.12
CA GLY A 465 -28.49 24.80 2.99
C GLY A 465 -28.35 25.49 1.64
N LYS A 466 -29.44 25.59 0.88
CA LYS A 466 -29.49 25.84 -0.57
C LYS A 466 -28.67 27.04 -1.02
N LEU A 467 -28.94 28.24 -0.51
CA LEU A 467 -28.21 29.46 -0.87
C LEU A 467 -26.69 29.27 -0.72
N LYS A 468 -26.23 28.79 0.43
CA LYS A 468 -24.80 28.59 0.71
C LYS A 468 -24.14 27.62 -0.29
N TYR A 469 -24.84 26.55 -0.67
CA TYR A 469 -24.36 25.62 -1.69
C TYR A 469 -24.32 26.24 -3.09
N LEU A 470 -25.33 27.03 -3.46
CA LEU A 470 -25.38 27.75 -4.73
C LEU A 470 -24.30 28.84 -4.83
N GLU A 471 -24.06 29.61 -3.76
CA GLU A 471 -22.95 30.59 -3.68
C GLU A 471 -21.58 29.92 -3.77
N THR A 472 -21.41 28.76 -3.12
CA THR A 472 -20.14 27.99 -3.20
C THR A 472 -19.93 27.43 -4.61
N LEU A 473 -20.99 26.96 -5.27
CA LEU A 473 -20.96 26.57 -6.69
C LEU A 473 -20.67 27.74 -7.62
N ALA A 474 -21.17 28.95 -7.34
CA ALA A 474 -20.85 30.14 -8.12
C ALA A 474 -19.34 30.46 -8.07
N ASN A 475 -18.73 30.34 -6.89
CA ASN A 475 -17.28 30.48 -6.72
C ASN A 475 -16.47 29.37 -7.45
N ALA A 476 -17.03 28.17 -7.62
CA ALA A 476 -16.38 27.10 -8.37
C ALA A 476 -16.18 27.44 -9.86
N ILE A 477 -17.05 28.27 -10.45
CA ILE A 477 -16.95 28.67 -11.86
C ILE A 477 -15.68 29.51 -12.10
N LEU A 478 -15.23 30.31 -11.12
CA LEU A 478 -14.01 31.13 -11.23
C LEU A 478 -12.73 30.31 -11.37
N VAL A 479 -12.69 29.13 -10.74
CA VAL A 479 -11.50 28.25 -10.66
C VAL A 479 -11.56 27.08 -11.64
N GLU A 480 -12.71 26.83 -12.27
CA GLU A 480 -12.87 25.71 -13.20
C GLU A 480 -12.24 26.01 -14.56
N SER A 481 -11.49 25.01 -15.06
CA SER A 481 -10.79 25.01 -16.34
C SER A 481 -11.60 24.43 -17.50
N ASP A 482 -12.56 23.55 -17.23
CA ASP A 482 -13.46 23.00 -18.26
C ASP A 482 -14.70 23.89 -18.45
N THR A 483 -14.76 24.57 -19.60
CA THR A 483 -15.88 25.45 -19.97
C THR A 483 -17.22 24.73 -20.07
N ARG A 484 -17.24 23.42 -20.38
CA ARG A 484 -18.47 22.60 -20.40
C ARG A 484 -19.02 22.40 -18.98
N LEU A 485 -18.12 22.19 -18.03
CA LEU A 485 -18.46 22.01 -16.62
C LEU A 485 -18.91 23.33 -15.97
N SER A 486 -18.21 24.43 -16.26
CA SER A 486 -18.63 25.79 -15.90
C SER A 486 -20.03 26.16 -16.44
N ASN A 487 -20.33 25.83 -17.70
CA ASN A 487 -21.69 26.01 -18.25
C ASN A 487 -22.72 25.11 -17.55
N SER A 488 -22.36 23.88 -17.17
CA SER A 488 -23.23 22.98 -16.41
C SER A 488 -23.54 23.52 -15.01
N TYR A 489 -22.56 24.14 -14.33
CA TYR A 489 -22.78 24.84 -13.07
C TYR A 489 -23.73 26.04 -13.25
N LEU A 490 -23.51 26.91 -14.25
CA LEU A 490 -24.39 28.05 -14.52
C LEU A 490 -25.84 27.64 -14.83
N GLN A 491 -26.03 26.57 -15.61
CA GLN A 491 -27.37 26.04 -15.87
C GLN A 491 -28.04 25.57 -14.57
N PHE A 492 -27.33 24.81 -13.73
CA PHE A 492 -27.86 24.35 -12.45
C PHE A 492 -28.20 25.50 -11.49
N LEU A 493 -27.34 26.54 -11.41
CA LEU A 493 -27.62 27.74 -10.63
C LEU A 493 -28.87 28.47 -11.14
N THR A 494 -29.05 28.55 -12.47
CA THR A 494 -30.25 29.14 -13.09
C THR A 494 -31.51 28.38 -12.65
N GLU A 495 -31.53 27.05 -12.82
CA GLU A 495 -32.69 26.20 -12.54
C GLU A 495 -33.10 26.17 -11.05
N ASN A 496 -32.16 26.38 -10.12
CA ASN A 496 -32.40 26.26 -8.67
C ASN A 496 -32.52 27.61 -7.93
N SER A 497 -32.44 28.75 -8.63
CA SER A 497 -32.42 30.10 -8.04
C SER A 497 -33.79 30.67 -7.59
N ALA A 498 -34.85 29.86 -7.57
CA ALA A 498 -36.24 30.35 -7.63
C ALA A 498 -36.89 30.87 -6.33
N GLU A 499 -36.14 31.03 -5.23
CA GLU A 499 -36.69 31.37 -3.89
C GLU A 499 -36.46 32.82 -3.47
N LYS A 500 -37.51 33.44 -2.90
CA LYS A 500 -37.72 34.89 -2.82
C LYS A 500 -36.58 35.71 -2.23
N ASP A 501 -35.95 35.23 -1.16
CA ASP A 501 -34.97 36.04 -0.42
C ASP A 501 -33.51 35.77 -0.87
N ASP A 502 -33.29 34.63 -1.54
CA ASP A 502 -31.96 34.12 -1.89
C ASP A 502 -31.43 34.63 -3.25
N VAL A 503 -32.33 35.00 -4.17
CA VAL A 503 -31.98 35.33 -5.58
C VAL A 503 -30.96 36.48 -5.68
N HIS A 504 -31.11 37.49 -4.82
CA HIS A 504 -30.24 38.67 -4.82
C HIS A 504 -28.81 38.37 -4.35
N ALA A 505 -28.65 37.46 -3.39
CA ALA A 505 -27.36 37.03 -2.87
C ALA A 505 -26.60 36.18 -3.89
N LEU A 506 -27.28 35.19 -4.49
CA LEU A 506 -26.69 34.36 -5.55
C LEU A 506 -26.27 35.17 -6.79
N ALA A 507 -27.11 36.12 -7.22
CA ALA A 507 -26.77 36.99 -8.35
C ALA A 507 -25.53 37.86 -8.06
N ARG A 508 -25.38 38.34 -6.82
CA ARG A 508 -24.18 39.06 -6.37
C ARG A 508 -22.95 38.16 -6.36
N ALA A 509 -23.06 36.92 -5.87
CA ALA A 509 -21.99 35.94 -5.89
C ALA A 509 -21.50 35.68 -7.33
N ILE A 510 -22.41 35.48 -8.29
CA ILE A 510 -22.08 35.31 -9.71
C ILE A 510 -21.42 36.56 -10.31
N CYS A 511 -21.90 37.77 -9.98
CA CYS A 511 -21.26 39.03 -10.41
C CYS A 511 -19.84 39.23 -9.85
N HIS A 512 -19.53 38.68 -8.67
CA HIS A 512 -18.17 38.73 -8.09
C HIS A 512 -17.27 37.58 -8.57
N SER A 513 -17.85 36.41 -8.86
CA SER A 513 -17.11 35.19 -9.24
C SER A 513 -16.78 35.12 -10.73
N LEU A 514 -17.30 36.01 -11.57
CA LEU A 514 -17.06 35.96 -13.02
C LEU A 514 -16.62 37.30 -13.60
N PRO A 515 -15.43 37.35 -14.26
CA PRO A 515 -15.16 38.45 -15.18
C PRO A 515 -16.15 38.34 -16.35
N THR A 516 -16.83 39.44 -16.66
CA THR A 516 -17.79 39.64 -17.78
C THR A 516 -17.16 39.58 -19.19
N ASP A 517 -16.09 38.81 -19.31
CA ASP A 517 -15.12 38.80 -20.40
C ASP A 517 -14.92 37.34 -20.88
N CYS A 518 -15.61 36.37 -20.26
CA CYS A 518 -15.55 34.95 -20.58
C CYS A 518 -16.51 34.58 -21.73
N TYR A 519 -16.04 34.72 -22.97
CA TYR A 519 -16.82 34.38 -24.18
C TYR A 519 -17.49 32.98 -24.15
N PRO A 520 -16.82 31.89 -23.71
CA PRO A 520 -17.42 30.54 -23.69
C PRO A 520 -18.62 30.34 -22.74
N LEU A 521 -18.89 31.30 -21.85
CA LEU A 521 -20.00 31.26 -20.88
C LEU A 521 -21.09 32.31 -21.18
N HIS A 522 -20.94 33.08 -22.27
CA HIS A 522 -21.77 34.25 -22.57
C HIS A 522 -23.27 33.93 -22.65
N ALA A 523 -23.64 32.88 -23.38
CA ALA A 523 -25.04 32.46 -23.54
C ALA A 523 -25.68 32.00 -22.22
N SER A 524 -24.97 31.16 -21.44
CA SER A 524 -25.45 30.69 -20.14
C SER A 524 -25.57 31.83 -19.12
N LEU A 525 -24.72 32.86 -19.20
CA LEU A 525 -24.86 34.08 -18.41
C LEU A 525 -26.05 34.93 -18.86
N CYS A 526 -26.31 35.06 -20.17
CA CYS A 526 -27.51 35.72 -20.68
C CYS A 526 -28.77 35.02 -20.16
N GLN A 527 -28.79 33.69 -20.19
CA GLN A 527 -29.90 32.88 -19.67
C GLN A 527 -30.09 33.06 -18.16
N TYR A 528 -29.01 33.06 -17.36
CA TYR A 528 -29.08 33.30 -15.92
C TYR A 528 -29.66 34.68 -15.60
N PHE A 529 -29.11 35.75 -16.19
CA PHE A 529 -29.59 37.11 -15.90
C PHE A 529 -31.01 37.36 -16.43
N LEU A 530 -31.37 36.78 -17.57
CA LEU A 530 -32.76 36.79 -18.06
C LEU A 530 -33.70 36.11 -17.07
N HIS A 531 -33.32 34.97 -16.49
CA HIS A 531 -34.11 34.27 -15.48
C HIS A 531 -34.25 35.11 -14.19
N TYR A 532 -33.13 35.62 -13.68
CA TYR A 532 -33.05 36.51 -12.51
C TYR A 532 -33.97 37.73 -12.65
N VAL A 533 -33.87 38.48 -13.76
CA VAL A 533 -34.71 39.66 -14.00
C VAL A 533 -36.18 39.25 -14.10
N ASN A 534 -36.51 38.11 -14.73
CA ASN A 534 -37.88 37.59 -14.81
C ASN A 534 -38.47 37.09 -13.48
N ILE A 535 -37.65 36.70 -12.50
CA ILE A 535 -38.11 36.47 -11.11
C ILE A 535 -38.38 37.83 -10.45
N CYS A 536 -37.42 38.76 -10.55
CA CYS A 536 -37.52 40.07 -9.92
C CYS A 536 -38.73 40.87 -10.44
N THR A 537 -39.02 40.85 -11.75
CA THR A 537 -40.21 41.50 -12.34
C THR A 537 -41.52 40.86 -11.89
N LYS A 538 -41.53 39.67 -11.29
CA LYS A 538 -42.75 39.02 -10.75
C LYS A 538 -42.87 39.17 -9.23
N GLN A 539 -41.76 39.12 -8.51
CA GLN A 539 -41.73 39.00 -7.05
C GLN A 539 -41.30 40.30 -6.33
N HIS A 540 -40.50 41.15 -6.97
CA HIS A 540 -39.87 42.34 -6.36
C HIS A 540 -40.24 43.67 -7.07
N GLN A 541 -41.47 43.76 -7.59
CA GLN A 541 -42.01 45.01 -8.13
C GLN A 541 -42.24 46.04 -7.01
N ILE A 542 -41.77 47.29 -7.22
CA ILE A 542 -41.95 48.38 -6.26
C ILE A 542 -43.05 49.33 -6.75
N GLN A 543 -44.06 49.56 -5.89
CA GLN A 543 -45.03 50.64 -6.08
C GLN A 543 -44.61 51.93 -5.38
N ASP A 544 -44.01 51.86 -4.18
CA ASP A 544 -43.59 53.03 -3.38
C ASP A 544 -42.15 52.85 -2.85
N VAL A 545 -41.21 53.63 -3.40
CA VAL A 545 -39.75 53.46 -3.23
C VAL A 545 -39.25 53.84 -1.83
N LYS A 546 -39.99 54.66 -1.09
CA LYS A 546 -39.57 55.18 0.23
C LYS A 546 -39.81 54.19 1.38
N LYS A 547 -40.39 53.02 1.12
CA LYS A 547 -40.76 52.00 2.12
C LYS A 547 -40.23 50.60 1.83
N SER A 548 -39.47 50.41 0.75
CA SER A 548 -39.20 49.08 0.17
C SER A 548 -37.72 48.74 -0.03
N LEU A 549 -36.81 49.56 0.50
CA LEU A 549 -35.36 49.44 0.28
C LEU A 549 -34.60 49.71 1.59
N ASP A 550 -34.59 48.72 2.47
CA ASP A 550 -33.84 48.76 3.74
C ASP A 550 -32.39 48.25 3.59
N ASP A 551 -32.05 47.56 2.49
CA ASP A 551 -30.70 47.04 2.20
C ASP A 551 -29.90 47.96 1.26
N ASP A 552 -28.70 48.34 1.69
CA ASP A 552 -27.75 49.17 0.94
C ASP A 552 -27.22 48.50 -0.35
N ALA A 553 -27.29 47.16 -0.44
CA ALA A 553 -26.83 46.40 -1.60
C ALA A 553 -27.87 46.24 -2.72
N LEU A 554 -29.10 46.73 -2.54
CA LEU A 554 -30.20 46.68 -3.52
C LEU A 554 -30.47 48.05 -4.16
N CYS A 555 -30.85 48.06 -5.44
CA CYS A 555 -31.23 49.26 -6.18
C CYS A 555 -32.60 49.09 -6.87
N CYS A 556 -33.35 50.18 -6.99
CA CYS A 556 -34.56 50.20 -7.79
C CYS A 556 -34.20 50.61 -9.23
N VAL A 557 -34.58 49.78 -10.19
CA VAL A 557 -34.37 50.00 -11.61
C VAL A 557 -35.72 50.07 -12.31
N GLU A 558 -35.87 51.04 -13.21
CA GLU A 558 -37.06 51.29 -14.02
C GLU A 558 -36.74 51.03 -15.50
N PHE A 559 -37.43 50.07 -16.12
CA PHE A 559 -37.24 49.71 -17.54
C PHE A 559 -38.55 49.27 -18.18
N GLY A 560 -38.85 49.78 -19.38
CA GLY A 560 -40.15 49.59 -20.02
C GLY A 560 -41.31 50.04 -19.12
N THR A 561 -42.19 49.11 -18.76
CA THR A 561 -43.31 49.32 -17.82
C THR A 561 -43.03 48.80 -16.41
N HIS A 562 -41.81 48.32 -16.12
CA HIS A 562 -41.45 47.65 -14.88
C HIS A 562 -40.59 48.53 -13.97
N ARG A 563 -40.93 48.54 -12.67
CA ARG A 563 -40.16 49.17 -11.61
C ARG A 563 -39.81 48.12 -10.56
N VAL A 564 -38.54 47.74 -10.45
CA VAL A 564 -38.11 46.47 -9.85
C VAL A 564 -36.88 46.65 -8.95
N THR A 565 -36.79 45.86 -7.88
CA THR A 565 -35.60 45.76 -7.03
C THR A 565 -34.59 44.77 -7.60
N LEU A 566 -33.31 45.15 -7.72
CA LEU A 566 -32.22 44.29 -8.18
C LEU A 566 -30.94 44.54 -7.34
N SER A 567 -30.09 43.54 -7.15
CA SER A 567 -28.73 43.71 -6.62
C SER A 567 -27.93 44.72 -7.45
N ARG A 568 -27.21 45.63 -6.78
CA ARG A 568 -26.59 46.81 -7.40
C ARG A 568 -25.55 46.49 -8.48
N GLU A 569 -24.90 45.34 -8.40
CA GLU A 569 -23.89 44.87 -9.34
C GLU A 569 -24.49 44.36 -10.66
N VAL A 570 -25.71 43.80 -10.60
CA VAL A 570 -26.32 43.07 -11.73
C VAL A 570 -26.62 43.96 -12.94
N PRO A 571 -27.20 45.18 -12.79
CA PRO A 571 -27.38 46.10 -13.92
C PRO A 571 -26.07 46.40 -14.67
N VAL A 572 -24.95 46.47 -13.96
CA VAL A 572 -23.63 46.74 -14.56
C VAL A 572 -23.10 45.50 -15.29
N ALA A 573 -23.29 44.31 -14.70
CA ALA A 573 -22.94 43.04 -15.32
C ALA A 573 -23.72 42.78 -16.62
N ILE A 574 -25.04 43.05 -16.63
CA ILE A 574 -25.88 42.91 -17.83
C ILE A 574 -25.37 43.83 -18.95
N ILE A 575 -25.09 45.11 -18.67
CA ILE A 575 -24.56 46.02 -19.70
C ILE A 575 -23.22 45.54 -20.25
N LYS A 576 -22.28 45.10 -19.40
CA LYS A 576 -21.00 44.56 -19.87
C LYS A 576 -21.18 43.29 -20.73
N LEU A 577 -22.11 42.42 -20.36
CA LEU A 577 -22.42 41.19 -21.10
C LEU A 577 -23.03 41.50 -22.48
N LEU A 578 -23.98 42.43 -22.55
CA LEU A 578 -24.59 42.89 -23.81
C LEU A 578 -23.61 43.65 -24.72
N SER A 579 -22.60 44.29 -24.13
CA SER A 579 -21.57 45.05 -24.87
C SER A 579 -20.57 44.16 -25.61
N LYS A 580 -20.40 42.89 -25.19
CA LYS A 580 -19.36 41.97 -25.72
C LYS A 580 -19.87 40.93 -26.73
N TYR A 581 -21.10 41.04 -27.21
CA TYR A 581 -21.61 40.15 -28.24
C TYR A 581 -20.89 40.40 -29.57
N THR A 582 -20.35 39.34 -30.18
CA THR A 582 -19.71 39.36 -31.51
C THR A 582 -20.42 38.40 -32.46
N THR A 583 -20.38 38.70 -33.75
CA THR A 583 -21.06 37.93 -34.81
C THR A 583 -20.23 36.80 -35.41
N ASP A 584 -19.01 36.59 -34.89
CA ASP A 584 -17.96 35.81 -35.58
C ASP A 584 -17.92 34.32 -35.20
N SER A 585 -18.78 33.85 -34.29
CA SER A 585 -18.95 32.41 -34.05
C SER A 585 -19.80 31.77 -35.14
N GLU A 586 -19.25 30.76 -35.81
CA GLU A 586 -19.89 30.02 -36.93
C GLU A 586 -21.16 29.23 -36.56
N ASP A 587 -21.61 29.26 -35.29
CA ASP A 587 -22.89 28.70 -34.88
C ASP A 587 -24.04 29.60 -35.37
N ILE A 588 -24.63 29.20 -36.51
CA ILE A 588 -25.75 29.88 -37.18
C ILE A 588 -27.04 29.72 -36.36
N GLY A 589 -27.14 30.51 -35.30
CA GLY A 589 -28.32 30.66 -34.46
C GLY A 589 -28.13 31.82 -33.50
N ARG A 590 -28.93 32.88 -33.65
CA ARG A 590 -28.92 33.97 -32.65
C ARG A 590 -29.25 33.38 -31.29
N ASP A 591 -28.40 33.61 -30.30
CA ASP A 591 -28.67 33.14 -28.94
C ASP A 591 -30.00 33.74 -28.45
N VAL A 592 -30.97 32.85 -28.23
CA VAL A 592 -32.34 33.20 -27.84
C VAL A 592 -32.36 33.87 -26.48
N ALA A 593 -31.42 33.52 -25.59
CA ALA A 593 -31.30 34.14 -24.28
C ALA A 593 -30.75 35.57 -24.38
N PHE A 594 -29.70 35.79 -25.18
CA PHE A 594 -29.21 37.13 -25.52
C PHE A 594 -30.30 38.01 -26.13
N GLU A 595 -30.97 37.54 -27.18
CA GLU A 595 -32.04 38.30 -27.86
C GLU A 595 -33.19 38.67 -26.91
N ALA A 596 -33.64 37.73 -26.07
CA ALA A 596 -34.68 38.00 -25.09
C ALA A 596 -34.21 38.97 -23.98
N LEU A 597 -32.94 38.90 -23.56
CA LEU A 597 -32.36 39.83 -22.59
C LEU A 597 -32.22 41.24 -23.17
N VAL A 598 -31.78 41.38 -24.44
CA VAL A 598 -31.74 42.66 -25.15
C VAL A 598 -33.15 43.26 -25.27
N GLN A 599 -34.15 42.46 -25.68
CA GLN A 599 -35.53 42.92 -25.82
C GLN A 599 -36.17 43.32 -24.49
N LEU A 600 -35.85 42.63 -23.39
CA LEU A 600 -36.35 42.94 -22.06
C LEU A 600 -35.68 44.17 -21.45
N TRP A 601 -34.35 44.28 -21.59
CA TRP A 601 -33.53 45.28 -20.92
C TRP A 601 -33.43 46.61 -21.68
N LEU A 602 -33.54 46.60 -23.01
CA LEU A 602 -33.43 47.77 -23.89
C LEU A 602 -34.72 48.02 -24.70
N SER A 603 -35.88 47.88 -24.06
CA SER A 603 -37.19 48.08 -24.70
C SER A 603 -37.68 49.54 -24.64
N PRO A 604 -38.05 50.20 -25.76
CA PRO A 604 -37.56 50.05 -27.14
C PRO A 604 -36.45 51.08 -27.41
N GLY A 605 -35.19 50.68 -27.27
CA GLY A 605 -34.00 51.54 -27.39
C GLY A 605 -33.67 52.37 -26.13
N ALA A 606 -34.59 52.46 -25.17
CA ALA A 606 -34.38 53.20 -23.93
C ALA A 606 -33.53 52.40 -22.92
N ILE A 607 -32.56 53.07 -22.29
CA ILE A 607 -31.76 52.53 -21.19
C ILE A 607 -32.62 52.46 -19.90
N PRO A 608 -32.51 51.39 -19.08
CA PRO A 608 -33.03 51.39 -17.72
C PRO A 608 -32.56 52.58 -16.88
N LYS A 609 -33.45 53.16 -16.07
CA LYS A 609 -33.13 54.29 -15.18
C LYS A 609 -32.98 53.81 -13.72
N LEU A 610 -31.99 54.34 -13.00
CA LEU A 610 -31.82 54.08 -11.56
C LEU A 610 -32.71 55.05 -10.78
N VAL A 611 -33.57 54.54 -9.91
CA VAL A 611 -34.37 55.40 -9.04
C VAL A 611 -33.58 55.74 -7.78
N ASP A 612 -33.42 57.04 -7.53
CA ASP A 612 -32.79 57.56 -6.31
C ASP A 612 -33.66 57.27 -5.08
N ARG A 613 -33.09 56.58 -4.08
CA ARG A 613 -33.78 56.21 -2.83
C ARG A 613 -34.33 57.42 -2.06
N THR A 614 -33.68 58.57 -2.14
CA THR A 614 -34.01 59.75 -1.32
C THR A 614 -35.07 60.64 -1.98
N SER A 615 -34.88 60.96 -3.26
CA SER A 615 -35.77 61.84 -4.02
C SER A 615 -36.90 61.10 -4.73
N GLY A 616 -36.77 59.80 -4.99
CA GLY A 616 -37.66 59.02 -5.84
C GLY A 616 -37.53 59.34 -7.34
N ALA A 617 -36.59 60.20 -7.73
CA ALA A 617 -36.38 60.60 -9.11
C ALA A 617 -35.56 59.56 -9.89
N ALA A 618 -35.96 59.32 -11.14
CA ALA A 618 -35.22 58.49 -12.07
C ALA A 618 -33.95 59.23 -12.57
N ARG A 619 -32.78 58.68 -12.27
CA ARG A 619 -31.47 59.13 -12.74
C ARG A 619 -30.97 58.23 -13.88
N GLN A 620 -30.16 58.80 -14.76
CA GLN A 620 -29.54 58.05 -15.86
C GLN A 620 -28.58 57.00 -15.30
N PHE A 621 -28.70 55.74 -15.74
CA PHE A 621 -27.93 54.62 -15.19
C PHE A 621 -26.50 54.53 -15.72
N LEU A 622 -26.30 54.74 -17.03
CA LEU A 622 -24.99 54.52 -17.66
C LEU A 622 -23.97 55.57 -17.26
N SER A 623 -22.89 55.11 -16.64
CA SER A 623 -21.66 55.90 -16.53
C SER A 623 -20.95 56.01 -17.89
N LEU A 624 -20.14 57.07 -18.06
CA LEU A 624 -19.35 57.28 -19.28
C LEU A 624 -18.50 56.04 -19.67
N PRO A 625 -17.80 55.34 -18.76
CA PRO A 625 -17.09 54.10 -19.11
C PRO A 625 -18.00 52.98 -19.63
N MET A 626 -19.22 52.84 -19.10
CA MET A 626 -20.16 51.81 -19.58
C MET A 626 -20.65 52.09 -20.99
N ARG A 627 -20.93 53.36 -21.31
CA ARG A 627 -21.28 53.76 -22.68
C ARG A 627 -20.12 53.50 -23.67
N LYS A 628 -18.86 53.76 -23.25
CA LYS A 628 -17.65 53.47 -24.06
C LYS A 628 -17.46 51.98 -24.38
N GLU A 629 -17.95 51.08 -23.53
CA GLU A 629 -17.97 49.64 -23.82
C GLU A 629 -19.12 49.29 -24.77
N MET A 630 -20.33 49.82 -24.54
CA MET A 630 -21.51 49.52 -25.37
C MET A 630 -21.35 49.92 -26.85
N ILE A 631 -20.66 51.02 -27.15
CA ILE A 631 -20.39 51.45 -28.54
C ILE A 631 -19.40 50.54 -29.31
N LYS A 632 -18.77 49.57 -28.64
CA LYS A 632 -17.95 48.52 -29.27
C LYS A 632 -18.75 47.27 -29.64
N SER A 633 -20.02 47.18 -29.21
CA SER A 633 -20.87 46.01 -29.47
C SER A 633 -21.18 45.87 -30.97
N ALA A 634 -21.29 44.62 -31.44
CA ALA A 634 -21.80 44.33 -32.78
C ALA A 634 -23.33 44.50 -32.88
N GLU A 635 -24.05 44.56 -31.75
CA GLU A 635 -25.50 44.70 -31.71
C GLU A 635 -25.95 46.18 -31.73
N GLN A 636 -26.57 46.59 -32.84
CA GLN A 636 -26.95 47.98 -33.06
C GLN A 636 -27.93 48.54 -32.02
N ARG A 637 -28.81 47.71 -31.41
CA ARG A 637 -29.69 48.15 -30.31
C ARG A 637 -28.92 48.56 -29.06
N VAL A 638 -27.80 47.90 -28.77
CA VAL A 638 -26.92 48.23 -27.64
C VAL A 638 -26.18 49.54 -27.91
N VAL A 639 -25.72 49.73 -29.15
CA VAL A 639 -25.09 50.99 -29.59
C VAL A 639 -26.09 52.16 -29.53
N ASP A 640 -27.27 52.01 -30.11
CA ASP A 640 -28.25 53.10 -30.19
C ASP A 640 -28.70 53.54 -28.79
N ALA A 641 -28.88 52.60 -27.86
CA ALA A 641 -29.10 52.91 -26.44
C ALA A 641 -27.93 53.70 -25.82
N ALA A 642 -26.67 53.31 -26.06
CA ALA A 642 -25.51 54.04 -25.54
C ALA A 642 -25.36 55.47 -26.09
N LEU A 643 -25.91 55.73 -27.29
CA LEU A 643 -25.93 57.04 -27.95
C LEU A 643 -27.15 57.89 -27.58
N ASP A 644 -28.11 57.35 -26.83
CA ASP A 644 -29.30 58.08 -26.38
C ASP A 644 -28.97 59.15 -25.32
N GLU A 645 -29.64 60.30 -25.41
CA GLU A 645 -29.40 61.50 -24.58
C GLU A 645 -27.91 61.94 -24.47
N LEU A 646 -27.03 61.53 -25.40
CA LEU A 646 -25.58 61.79 -25.33
C LEU A 646 -25.26 63.28 -25.49
N SER A 647 -24.52 63.86 -24.54
CA SER A 647 -24.08 65.25 -24.61
C SER A 647 -22.88 65.45 -25.56
N GLU A 648 -22.71 66.66 -26.10
CA GLU A 648 -21.56 67.02 -26.94
C GLU A 648 -20.21 66.82 -26.23
N LYS A 649 -20.20 66.96 -24.90
CA LYS A 649 -19.01 66.74 -24.05
C LYS A 649 -18.69 65.26 -23.87
N ASP A 650 -19.70 64.38 -23.81
CA ASP A 650 -19.49 62.94 -23.74
C ASP A 650 -19.10 62.35 -25.11
N ALA A 651 -19.57 62.97 -26.21
CA ALA A 651 -19.20 62.58 -27.57
C ALA A 651 -17.69 62.73 -27.83
N GLN A 652 -17.05 63.78 -27.30
CA GLN A 652 -15.58 63.96 -27.29
C GLN A 652 -14.85 62.70 -26.78
N GLU A 653 -15.33 62.15 -25.68
CA GLU A 653 -14.74 60.99 -24.99
C GLU A 653 -14.96 59.67 -25.76
N PHE A 654 -15.92 59.63 -26.71
CA PHE A 654 -16.22 58.46 -27.54
C PHE A 654 -15.45 58.45 -28.86
N VAL A 655 -15.09 59.63 -29.39
CA VAL A 655 -14.18 59.74 -30.56
C VAL A 655 -12.85 59.03 -30.31
N LEU A 656 -12.40 58.98 -29.06
CA LEU A 656 -11.20 58.26 -28.61
C LEU A 656 -11.36 56.73 -28.54
N VAL A 657 -12.53 56.17 -28.83
CA VAL A 657 -12.77 54.72 -28.78
C VAL A 657 -12.44 54.06 -30.12
N SER A 658 -11.49 53.13 -30.10
CA SER A 658 -11.15 52.27 -31.23
C SER A 658 -12.16 51.12 -31.38
N GLN A 659 -12.18 50.50 -32.57
CA GLN A 659 -12.99 49.32 -32.92
C GLN A 659 -14.52 49.52 -32.98
N MET A 660 -15.01 50.75 -33.16
CA MET A 660 -16.42 50.98 -33.51
C MET A 660 -16.75 50.45 -34.93
N SER A 661 -18.00 50.03 -35.15
CA SER A 661 -18.52 49.76 -36.50
C SER A 661 -18.59 51.05 -37.34
N ILE A 662 -18.67 50.92 -38.66
CA ILE A 662 -18.74 52.07 -39.59
C ILE A 662 -19.98 52.94 -39.28
N GLU A 663 -21.13 52.32 -39.07
CA GLU A 663 -22.38 53.02 -38.74
C GLU A 663 -22.33 53.70 -37.36
N THR A 664 -21.72 53.06 -36.38
CA THR A 664 -21.52 53.63 -35.03
C THR A 664 -20.59 54.83 -35.06
N ALA A 665 -19.43 54.71 -35.72
CA ALA A 665 -18.46 55.78 -35.81
C ALA A 665 -19.00 56.97 -36.61
N GLU A 666 -19.76 56.76 -37.70
CA GLU A 666 -20.47 57.82 -38.43
C GLU A 666 -21.44 58.59 -37.49
N LYS A 667 -22.26 57.88 -36.69
CA LYS A 667 -23.17 58.50 -35.70
C LYS A 667 -22.41 59.28 -34.60
N VAL A 668 -21.34 58.70 -34.02
CA VAL A 668 -20.53 59.33 -32.96
C VAL A 668 -19.80 60.57 -33.46
N ILE A 669 -19.11 60.46 -34.60
CA ILE A 669 -18.32 61.54 -35.18
C ILE A 669 -19.23 62.70 -35.61
N ARG A 670 -20.42 62.39 -36.18
CA ARG A 670 -21.42 63.41 -36.54
C ARG A 670 -22.00 64.15 -35.32
N LYS A 671 -22.15 63.48 -34.17
CA LYS A 671 -22.51 64.15 -32.89
C LYS A 671 -21.36 64.98 -32.32
N ALA A 672 -20.11 64.55 -32.51
CA ALA A 672 -18.92 65.28 -32.08
C ALA A 672 -18.55 66.48 -32.99
N GLU A 673 -19.15 66.61 -34.18
CA GLU A 673 -18.78 67.57 -35.23
C GLU A 673 -18.67 69.04 -34.73
N ASN A 674 -19.51 69.41 -33.76
CA ASN A 674 -19.59 70.76 -33.17
C ASN A 674 -18.95 70.89 -31.78
N MET A 675 -18.38 69.83 -31.21
CA MET A 675 -17.90 69.82 -29.82
C MET A 675 -16.87 70.94 -29.53
N PRO A 676 -16.81 71.48 -28.30
CA PRO A 676 -15.79 72.45 -27.90
C PRO A 676 -14.41 71.78 -27.78
N LEU A 677 -13.37 72.40 -28.32
CA LEU A 677 -11.98 71.90 -28.25
C LEU A 677 -11.16 72.54 -27.12
N ASN A 678 -11.76 73.45 -26.35
CA ASN A 678 -11.06 74.26 -25.35
C ASN A 678 -10.78 73.42 -24.09
N GLY A 679 -9.50 73.31 -23.71
CA GLY A 679 -9.08 72.57 -22.51
C GLY A 679 -8.81 71.08 -22.72
N ILE A 680 -8.75 70.61 -23.96
CA ILE A 680 -8.31 69.25 -24.32
C ILE A 680 -6.78 69.27 -24.47
N ASP A 681 -6.08 68.25 -23.98
CA ASP A 681 -4.63 68.11 -24.15
C ASP A 681 -4.23 67.69 -25.58
N ARG A 682 -2.99 68.00 -25.99
CA ARG A 682 -2.49 67.72 -27.34
C ARG A 682 -2.51 66.23 -27.69
N GLN A 683 -2.24 65.34 -26.75
CA GLN A 683 -2.20 63.90 -27.01
C GLN A 683 -3.61 63.37 -27.32
N SER A 684 -4.61 63.79 -26.55
CA SER A 684 -6.02 63.52 -26.83
C SER A 684 -6.46 64.09 -28.18
N LEU A 685 -6.09 65.33 -28.51
CA LEU A 685 -6.40 65.94 -29.82
C LEU A 685 -5.79 65.16 -30.99
N ALA A 686 -4.51 64.77 -30.88
CA ALA A 686 -3.81 63.97 -31.88
C ALA A 686 -4.44 62.58 -32.05
N ASN A 687 -4.80 61.91 -30.94
CA ASN A 687 -5.49 60.63 -30.97
C ASN A 687 -6.88 60.73 -31.64
N MET A 688 -7.67 61.76 -31.32
CA MET A 688 -8.95 62.02 -31.99
C MET A 688 -8.78 62.23 -33.49
N TYR A 689 -7.79 63.03 -33.89
CA TYR A 689 -7.49 63.29 -35.31
C TYR A 689 -7.10 62.00 -36.06
N LEU A 690 -6.24 61.17 -35.47
CA LEU A 690 -5.82 59.89 -36.05
C LEU A 690 -7.00 58.90 -36.17
N LEU A 691 -7.81 58.76 -35.13
CA LEU A 691 -8.96 57.86 -35.12
C LEU A 691 -10.04 58.29 -36.12
N ILE A 692 -10.45 59.57 -36.13
CA ILE A 692 -11.40 60.09 -37.11
C ILE A 692 -10.86 59.87 -38.53
N ARG A 693 -9.60 60.21 -38.79
CA ARG A 693 -8.99 59.98 -40.11
C ARG A 693 -9.00 58.49 -40.49
N GLY A 694 -8.67 57.59 -39.56
CA GLY A 694 -8.73 56.15 -39.78
C GLY A 694 -10.14 55.63 -40.10
N TYR A 695 -11.16 56.13 -39.41
CA TYR A 695 -12.56 55.83 -39.67
C TYR A 695 -13.03 56.38 -41.03
N ARG A 696 -12.64 57.61 -41.42
CA ARG A 696 -12.95 58.18 -42.74
C ARG A 696 -12.26 57.44 -43.89
N MET A 697 -11.05 56.93 -43.68
CA MET A 697 -10.39 56.00 -44.62
C MET A 697 -11.13 54.65 -44.78
N ARG A 698 -12.00 54.28 -43.83
CA ARG A 698 -12.90 53.12 -43.91
C ARG A 698 -14.28 53.44 -44.54
N GLY A 699 -14.49 54.66 -45.05
CA GLY A 699 -15.71 55.05 -45.78
C GLY A 699 -16.69 55.96 -45.03
N ILE A 700 -16.29 56.55 -43.90
CA ILE A 700 -17.13 57.48 -43.12
C ILE A 700 -17.09 58.90 -43.72
N GLU A 701 -18.25 59.52 -43.87
CA GLU A 701 -18.38 60.84 -44.49
C GLU A 701 -18.25 61.97 -43.45
N ALA A 702 -18.84 61.80 -42.26
CA ALA A 702 -18.81 62.76 -41.16
C ALA A 702 -17.40 63.05 -40.60
N GLY A 703 -17.30 64.13 -39.81
CA GLY A 703 -16.08 64.57 -39.16
C GLY A 703 -15.17 65.42 -40.05
N GLY A 704 -15.64 65.88 -41.21
CA GLY A 704 -14.85 66.71 -42.12
C GLY A 704 -14.49 68.07 -41.53
N ASN A 705 -15.46 68.71 -40.86
CA ASN A 705 -15.24 69.98 -40.17
C ASN A 705 -14.42 69.73 -38.90
N LEU A 706 -14.78 68.69 -38.13
CA LEU A 706 -14.06 68.31 -36.92
C LEU A 706 -12.58 67.99 -37.17
N THR A 707 -12.24 67.27 -38.24
CA THR A 707 -10.84 66.97 -38.61
C THR A 707 -10.04 68.25 -38.86
N THR A 708 -10.66 69.24 -39.51
CA THR A 708 -10.03 70.54 -39.80
C THR A 708 -9.85 71.38 -38.52
N ARG A 709 -10.88 71.42 -37.66
CA ARG A 709 -10.84 72.11 -36.36
C ARG A 709 -9.83 71.46 -35.39
N LEU A 710 -9.78 70.14 -35.34
CA LEU A 710 -8.78 69.38 -34.58
C LEU A 710 -7.38 69.67 -35.09
N LYS A 711 -7.16 69.66 -36.42
CA LYS A 711 -5.86 70.01 -36.98
C LYS A 711 -5.45 71.43 -36.60
N GLN A 712 -6.35 72.41 -36.70
CA GLN A 712 -6.07 73.80 -36.27
C GLN A 712 -5.78 73.91 -34.76
N ALA A 713 -6.45 73.11 -33.93
CA ALA A 713 -6.21 73.07 -32.48
C ALA A 713 -4.87 72.37 -32.14
N ILE A 714 -4.49 71.33 -32.87
CA ILE A 714 -3.16 70.71 -32.81
C ILE A 714 -2.12 71.72 -33.27
N ASP A 715 -2.22 72.28 -34.47
CA ASP A 715 -1.30 73.29 -35.00
C ASP A 715 -1.16 74.49 -34.02
N ALA A 716 -2.21 74.89 -33.30
CA ALA A 716 -2.14 75.92 -32.24
C ALA A 716 -1.48 75.44 -30.94
N ALA A 717 -1.72 74.19 -30.51
CA ALA A 717 -1.05 73.58 -29.36
C ALA A 717 0.45 73.33 -29.66
N ASP A 718 0.78 72.89 -30.86
CA ASP A 718 2.12 72.72 -31.41
C ASP A 718 2.87 74.05 -31.40
N ASN A 719 2.26 75.15 -31.88
CA ASN A 719 2.85 76.49 -31.78
C ASN A 719 3.06 76.96 -30.32
N HIS A 720 2.25 76.49 -29.37
CA HIS A 720 2.49 76.72 -27.94
C HIS A 720 3.59 75.80 -27.35
N GLN A 721 3.75 74.57 -27.83
CA GLN A 721 4.76 73.64 -27.34
C GLN A 721 6.14 73.88 -27.97
N VAL A 722 6.22 74.35 -29.21
CA VAL A 722 7.45 74.85 -29.85
C VAL A 722 8.05 76.03 -29.07
N SER A 723 7.26 76.77 -28.27
CA SER A 723 7.78 77.77 -27.33
C SER A 723 8.36 77.21 -26.01
N LYS A 724 8.37 75.89 -25.84
CA LYS A 724 8.86 75.17 -24.64
C LYS A 724 9.74 73.94 -24.91
N GLU A 725 9.73 73.39 -26.11
CA GLU A 725 10.43 72.15 -26.48
C GLU A 725 11.58 72.39 -27.48
N GLU A 726 12.26 73.54 -27.39
CA GLU A 726 13.63 73.70 -27.93
C GLU A 726 14.68 73.11 -26.96
N THR A 727 14.48 71.87 -26.53
CA THR A 727 15.50 71.06 -25.84
C THR A 727 15.14 69.58 -25.94
N ASP A 728 16.17 68.77 -26.21
CA ASP A 728 16.18 67.30 -26.27
C ASP A 728 15.51 66.64 -27.50
N GLU A 729 16.37 66.37 -28.51
CA GLU A 729 16.66 65.05 -29.12
C GLU A 729 15.57 63.95 -29.05
N GLY A 730 15.27 63.16 -30.08
CA GLY A 730 15.93 62.88 -31.36
C GLY A 730 15.37 61.55 -31.89
N MET A 731 15.15 61.40 -33.20
CA MET A 731 14.47 60.20 -33.75
C MET A 731 15.38 58.97 -33.80
N GLU A 732 14.84 57.79 -33.52
CA GLU A 732 15.24 56.56 -34.22
C GLU A 732 14.00 55.74 -34.64
N ILE A 733 14.03 55.26 -35.88
CA ILE A 733 13.10 54.28 -36.47
C ILE A 733 13.96 53.06 -36.81
N THR A 734 13.48 51.85 -36.50
CA THR A 734 14.17 50.61 -36.89
C THR A 734 13.24 49.71 -37.70
N GLU A 735 13.80 49.11 -38.74
CA GLU A 735 13.08 48.35 -39.77
C GLU A 735 12.78 46.89 -39.37
N VAL A 736 11.95 46.22 -40.17
CA VAL A 736 11.55 44.82 -40.00
C VAL A 736 12.28 43.94 -41.03
N GLU A 737 12.90 42.84 -40.61
CA GLU A 737 13.51 41.85 -41.51
C GLU A 737 12.69 40.55 -41.66
N GLU A 738 12.94 39.85 -42.78
CA GLU A 738 12.13 38.77 -43.32
C GLU A 738 12.51 37.33 -42.88
N ILE A 739 11.69 36.38 -43.32
CA ILE A 739 11.67 34.96 -43.00
C ILE A 739 12.77 34.16 -43.73
N GLN A 740 13.40 33.18 -43.06
CA GLN A 740 14.09 32.07 -43.72
C GLN A 740 13.47 30.68 -43.41
N LYS A 741 13.43 29.83 -44.45
CA LYS A 741 12.97 28.43 -44.40
C LYS A 741 14.16 27.47 -44.30
N PRO A 742 14.04 26.34 -43.58
CA PRO A 742 14.95 25.21 -43.74
C PRO A 742 14.48 24.25 -44.85
N ILE A 743 15.41 23.77 -45.68
CA ILE A 743 15.20 22.67 -46.64
C ILE A 743 16.30 21.62 -46.44
N SER A 744 15.96 20.36 -46.76
CA SER A 744 16.83 19.19 -46.96
C SER A 744 17.34 18.43 -45.73
N PHE A 745 16.74 17.26 -45.49
CA PHE A 745 17.49 16.01 -45.54
C PHE A 745 16.62 14.88 -46.13
N LEU A 746 16.95 14.45 -47.35
CA LEU A 746 16.36 13.28 -47.99
C LEU A 746 17.41 12.17 -48.11
N LEU A 747 17.00 10.95 -47.77
CA LEU A 747 17.44 9.67 -48.37
C LEU A 747 18.93 9.49 -48.73
N GLN A 748 19.59 8.55 -48.03
CA GLN A 748 20.53 7.62 -48.69
C GLN A 748 20.32 6.16 -48.24
N LYS A 749 19.66 5.40 -49.11
CA LYS A 749 20.10 4.03 -49.49
C LYS A 749 21.41 4.19 -50.30
N THR A 750 22.37 3.27 -50.42
CA THR A 750 22.43 1.81 -50.17
C THR A 750 23.91 1.36 -50.24
N GLY A 751 24.24 0.18 -49.73
CA GLY A 751 25.51 -0.53 -50.01
C GLY A 751 26.33 -0.82 -48.74
N SER A 752 27.00 -1.97 -48.58
CA SER A 752 27.30 -3.02 -49.57
C SER A 752 27.38 -4.40 -48.90
N PHE A 753 27.08 -5.47 -49.65
CA PHE A 753 27.50 -6.82 -49.27
C PHE A 753 29.04 -6.90 -49.34
N GLN A 754 29.67 -7.35 -48.25
CA GLN A 754 31.04 -7.84 -48.26
C GLN A 754 31.09 -9.18 -47.50
N ASN A 755 32.03 -10.03 -47.91
CA ASN A 755 32.08 -11.45 -47.53
C ASN A 755 32.26 -11.61 -46.01
N LEU A 756 31.29 -12.23 -45.35
CA LEU A 756 31.38 -12.61 -43.94
C LEU A 756 32.06 -13.97 -43.81
N GLU A 757 33.32 -13.97 -43.35
CA GLU A 757 33.90 -15.16 -42.73
C GLU A 757 33.05 -15.58 -41.52
N VAL A 758 32.87 -16.89 -41.34
CA VAL A 758 31.98 -17.44 -40.31
C VAL A 758 32.63 -17.31 -38.93
N SER A 759 32.40 -16.19 -38.25
CA SER A 759 32.79 -16.01 -36.85
C SER A 759 31.98 -16.94 -35.94
N LYS A 760 32.64 -18.00 -35.47
CA LYS A 760 32.09 -18.88 -34.43
C LYS A 760 32.15 -18.16 -33.08
N MET A 761 31.00 -18.02 -32.41
CA MET A 761 30.97 -17.58 -31.02
C MET A 761 31.40 -18.75 -30.10
N PRO A 762 32.39 -18.58 -29.19
CA PRO A 762 32.81 -19.62 -28.26
C PRO A 762 31.78 -19.87 -27.14
N THR A 763 31.78 -21.08 -26.57
CA THR A 763 30.81 -21.51 -25.53
C THR A 763 30.80 -20.62 -24.28
N SER A 764 31.93 -19.99 -23.94
CA SER A 764 32.05 -19.02 -22.86
C SER A 764 31.26 -17.73 -23.12
N GLU A 765 31.34 -17.19 -24.34
CA GLU A 765 30.60 -16.00 -24.77
C GLU A 765 29.10 -16.28 -24.88
N ILE A 766 28.71 -17.46 -25.38
CA ILE A 766 27.31 -17.92 -25.38
C ILE A 766 26.74 -17.92 -23.96
N SER A 767 27.50 -18.45 -23.00
CA SER A 767 27.11 -18.50 -21.59
C SER A 767 27.06 -17.10 -20.95
N ALA A 768 28.00 -16.21 -21.30
CA ALA A 768 27.98 -14.82 -20.83
C ALA A 768 26.80 -14.03 -21.42
N TRP A 769 26.51 -14.21 -22.71
CA TRP A 769 25.39 -13.57 -23.41
C TRP A 769 24.05 -14.01 -22.81
N LEU A 770 23.86 -15.31 -22.54
CA LEU A 770 22.66 -15.83 -21.87
C LEU A 770 22.53 -15.31 -20.43
N LYS A 771 23.62 -15.13 -19.68
CA LYS A 771 23.57 -14.49 -18.35
C LYS A 771 23.16 -13.02 -18.42
N ALA A 772 23.67 -12.27 -19.39
CA ALA A 772 23.36 -10.86 -19.56
C ALA A 772 21.92 -10.61 -20.08
N ASN A 773 21.41 -11.47 -20.96
CA ASN A 773 20.13 -11.25 -21.66
C ASN A 773 18.97 -12.15 -21.17
N CYS A 774 19.20 -13.10 -20.25
CA CYS A 774 18.17 -14.02 -19.72
C CYS A 774 18.27 -14.22 -18.20
N GLY A 775 18.84 -13.25 -17.46
CA GLY A 775 19.05 -13.31 -16.01
C GLY A 775 17.97 -12.59 -15.19
N VAL A 776 17.74 -13.03 -13.95
CA VAL A 776 16.76 -12.43 -13.02
C VAL A 776 17.05 -10.95 -12.70
N ALA A 777 18.32 -10.55 -12.77
CA ALA A 777 18.77 -9.17 -12.54
C ALA A 777 18.45 -8.18 -13.67
N ALA A 778 17.97 -8.64 -14.84
CA ALA A 778 17.58 -7.78 -15.95
C ALA A 778 16.20 -7.08 -15.75
N ASN A 779 15.52 -7.33 -14.63
CA ASN A 779 14.17 -6.84 -14.37
C ASN A 779 14.15 -5.51 -13.60
N SER A 780 14.01 -4.40 -14.33
CA SER A 780 13.31 -3.20 -13.81
C SER A 780 12.80 -2.22 -14.88
N LYS A 781 13.25 -2.29 -16.16
CA LYS A 781 12.95 -1.27 -17.18
C LYS A 781 12.39 -1.72 -18.53
N GLN A 782 12.15 -3.03 -18.75
CA GLN A 782 11.57 -3.52 -20.03
C GLN A 782 10.43 -4.50 -19.79
N LYS A 783 9.31 -4.00 -19.26
CA LYS A 783 8.03 -4.73 -19.27
C LYS A 783 7.16 -4.42 -20.50
N ASP A 784 7.46 -3.31 -21.20
CA ASP A 784 6.68 -2.78 -22.33
C ASP A 784 7.48 -2.75 -23.66
N ALA A 785 8.23 -3.81 -23.94
CA ALA A 785 9.01 -3.93 -25.17
C ALA A 785 8.47 -5.06 -26.07
N THR A 786 7.67 -4.70 -27.08
CA THR A 786 7.28 -5.55 -28.23
C THR A 786 8.44 -5.84 -29.19
N SER A 787 9.69 -5.79 -28.70
CA SER A 787 10.89 -6.11 -29.46
C SER A 787 11.10 -7.63 -29.53
N PRO A 788 11.25 -8.24 -30.71
CA PRO A 788 11.49 -9.67 -30.82
C PRO A 788 12.86 -10.05 -30.22
N PHE A 789 12.90 -11.15 -29.47
CA PHE A 789 14.14 -11.74 -28.95
C PHE A 789 15.04 -12.17 -30.13
N ARG A 790 16.08 -11.38 -30.42
CA ARG A 790 17.00 -11.62 -31.55
C ARG A 790 18.34 -12.14 -31.05
N LEU A 791 18.68 -13.36 -31.47
CA LEU A 791 20.00 -13.95 -31.26
C LEU A 791 20.98 -13.49 -32.36
N PRO A 792 22.26 -13.22 -32.05
CA PRO A 792 23.29 -12.98 -33.06
C PRO A 792 23.42 -14.16 -34.04
N PRO A 793 23.69 -13.92 -35.35
CA PRO A 793 23.87 -15.02 -36.32
C PRO A 793 24.99 -16.01 -35.94
N SER A 794 26.08 -15.51 -35.34
CA SER A 794 27.19 -16.30 -34.81
C SER A 794 26.77 -17.18 -33.62
N PHE A 795 25.88 -16.69 -32.75
CA PHE A 795 25.28 -17.46 -31.65
C PHE A 795 24.46 -18.63 -32.21
N ILE A 796 23.56 -18.36 -33.16
CA ILE A 796 22.71 -19.39 -33.78
C ILE A 796 23.58 -20.44 -34.47
N THR A 797 24.59 -20.02 -35.23
CA THR A 797 25.49 -20.92 -35.96
C THR A 797 26.29 -21.82 -35.01
N SER A 798 26.81 -21.30 -33.89
CA SER A 798 27.47 -22.12 -32.87
C SER A 798 26.49 -23.04 -32.14
N ALA A 799 25.34 -22.52 -31.69
CA ALA A 799 24.35 -23.29 -30.90
C ALA A 799 23.62 -24.38 -31.70
N MET A 800 23.65 -24.35 -33.05
CA MET A 800 23.10 -25.41 -33.92
C MET A 800 24.15 -26.42 -34.43
N ASN A 801 25.45 -26.14 -34.29
CA ASN A 801 26.52 -26.91 -34.92
C ASN A 801 27.67 -27.30 -33.97
N ASP A 802 27.65 -26.88 -32.71
CA ASP A 802 28.56 -27.34 -31.66
C ASP A 802 27.77 -27.93 -30.47
N GLU A 803 28.17 -29.13 -30.07
CA GLU A 803 27.56 -29.89 -28.98
C GLU A 803 27.70 -29.17 -27.63
N LYS A 804 28.88 -28.59 -27.34
CA LYS A 804 29.14 -27.92 -26.06
C LYS A 804 28.31 -26.64 -25.92
N SER A 805 28.19 -25.88 -27.00
CA SER A 805 27.34 -24.68 -27.09
C SER A 805 25.85 -25.00 -26.97
N SER A 806 25.41 -26.11 -27.57
CA SER A 806 24.04 -26.64 -27.42
C SER A 806 23.72 -27.01 -25.96
N LEU A 807 24.66 -27.67 -25.29
CA LEU A 807 24.53 -28.06 -23.88
C LEU A 807 24.56 -26.87 -22.92
N ALA A 808 25.34 -25.83 -23.20
CA ALA A 808 25.33 -24.59 -22.43
C ALA A 808 23.95 -23.91 -22.47
N CYS A 809 23.29 -23.88 -23.64
CA CYS A 809 21.92 -23.38 -23.78
C CYS A 809 20.92 -24.21 -22.97
N LEU A 810 20.97 -25.54 -23.05
CA LEU A 810 20.15 -26.44 -22.23
C LEU A 810 20.34 -26.22 -20.73
N GLN A 811 21.59 -26.13 -20.27
CA GLN A 811 21.92 -25.91 -18.86
C GLN A 811 21.42 -24.54 -18.36
N HIS A 812 21.43 -23.51 -19.22
CA HIS A 812 20.87 -22.20 -18.88
C HIS A 812 19.34 -22.20 -18.74
N ILE A 813 18.63 -22.99 -19.55
CA ILE A 813 17.19 -23.22 -19.41
C ILE A 813 16.90 -24.00 -18.11
N GLU A 814 17.68 -25.05 -17.81
CA GLU A 814 17.56 -25.80 -16.54
C GLU A 814 17.74 -24.89 -15.31
N ALA A 815 18.69 -23.94 -15.35
CA ALA A 815 18.98 -23.04 -14.25
C ALA A 815 18.02 -21.83 -14.11
N ASN A 816 17.41 -21.36 -15.20
CA ASN A 816 16.61 -20.11 -15.22
C ASN A 816 15.16 -20.33 -15.68
N LEU A 817 14.60 -21.51 -15.41
CA LEU A 817 13.30 -21.94 -15.92
C LEU A 817 12.16 -20.91 -15.72
N LYS A 818 12.14 -20.19 -14.59
CA LYS A 818 11.13 -19.16 -14.29
C LYS A 818 11.12 -18.02 -15.32
N TYR A 819 12.28 -17.63 -15.87
CA TYR A 819 12.39 -16.60 -16.91
C TYR A 819 11.81 -17.09 -18.24
N PHE A 820 12.16 -18.31 -18.66
CA PHE A 820 11.71 -18.88 -19.93
C PHE A 820 10.21 -19.23 -19.94
N LEU A 821 9.64 -19.58 -18.78
CA LEU A 821 8.19 -19.74 -18.64
C LEU A 821 7.41 -18.41 -18.74
N SER A 822 8.06 -17.26 -18.48
CA SER A 822 7.43 -15.93 -18.60
C SER A 822 7.76 -15.20 -19.90
N HIS A 823 8.74 -15.67 -20.69
CA HIS A 823 9.17 -15.07 -21.95
C HIS A 823 9.07 -16.10 -23.09
N GLU A 824 7.86 -16.25 -23.62
CA GLU A 824 7.52 -17.27 -24.62
C GLU A 824 8.41 -17.23 -25.87
N SER A 825 8.66 -16.04 -26.43
CA SER A 825 9.49 -15.87 -27.64
C SER A 825 10.94 -16.34 -27.42
N ALA A 826 11.55 -16.00 -26.29
CA ALA A 826 12.90 -16.43 -25.96
C ALA A 826 12.99 -17.96 -25.75
N PHE A 827 11.98 -18.54 -25.10
CA PHE A 827 11.92 -19.97 -24.86
C PHE A 827 11.72 -20.76 -26.16
N GLN A 828 10.79 -20.31 -27.02
CA GLN A 828 10.55 -20.89 -28.33
C GLN A 828 11.80 -20.84 -29.21
N THR A 829 12.46 -19.68 -29.31
CA THR A 829 13.67 -19.52 -30.15
C THR A 829 14.79 -20.47 -29.72
N LEU A 830 15.10 -20.57 -28.42
CA LEU A 830 16.17 -21.46 -27.95
C LEU A 830 15.78 -22.94 -28.07
N VAL A 831 14.54 -23.33 -27.79
CA VAL A 831 14.12 -24.75 -27.90
C VAL A 831 14.12 -25.23 -29.35
N VAL A 832 13.77 -24.37 -30.33
CA VAL A 832 13.89 -24.71 -31.77
C VAL A 832 15.35 -24.90 -32.20
N ILE A 833 16.26 -24.05 -31.72
CA ILE A 833 17.70 -24.20 -31.96
C ILE A 833 18.23 -25.52 -31.37
N ILE A 834 17.81 -25.84 -30.14
CA ILE A 834 18.22 -27.08 -29.45
C ILE A 834 17.57 -28.33 -30.10
N ASP A 835 16.33 -28.26 -30.62
CA ASP A 835 15.73 -29.36 -31.40
C ASP A 835 16.52 -29.63 -32.69
N ALA A 836 16.95 -28.58 -33.38
CA ALA A 836 17.80 -28.71 -34.57
C ALA A 836 19.20 -29.28 -34.24
N ALA A 837 19.76 -28.96 -33.07
CA ALA A 837 20.99 -29.54 -32.57
C ALA A 837 20.81 -31.00 -32.10
N ALA A 838 19.68 -31.34 -31.49
CA ALA A 838 19.34 -32.69 -31.04
C ALA A 838 19.26 -33.69 -32.20
N ASN A 839 18.82 -33.25 -33.38
CA ASN A 839 18.86 -34.06 -34.60
C ASN A 839 20.29 -34.40 -35.08
N LYS A 840 21.33 -33.72 -34.57
CA LYS A 840 22.76 -33.94 -34.91
C LYS A 840 23.55 -34.59 -33.77
N PHE A 841 23.22 -34.27 -32.51
CA PHE A 841 23.98 -34.68 -31.33
C PHE A 841 23.12 -35.52 -30.37
N SER A 842 23.39 -36.82 -30.30
CA SER A 842 22.61 -37.79 -29.52
C SER A 842 22.63 -37.54 -27.99
N PHE A 843 23.66 -36.87 -27.47
CA PHE A 843 23.72 -36.49 -26.06
C PHE A 843 22.86 -35.25 -25.75
N VAL A 844 22.82 -34.27 -26.66
CA VAL A 844 21.89 -33.12 -26.61
C VAL A 844 20.45 -33.63 -26.65
N GLN A 845 20.16 -34.58 -27.56
CA GLN A 845 18.86 -35.25 -27.64
C GLN A 845 18.47 -35.90 -26.30
N LYS A 846 19.27 -36.82 -25.75
CA LYS A 846 18.97 -37.48 -24.46
C LYS A 846 18.78 -36.50 -23.30
N ARG A 847 19.50 -35.36 -23.30
CA ARG A 847 19.34 -34.34 -22.25
C ARG A 847 18.06 -33.52 -22.44
N LEU A 848 17.69 -33.19 -23.68
CA LEU A 848 16.42 -32.55 -24.02
C LEU A 848 15.21 -33.47 -23.71
N GLU A 849 15.29 -34.76 -24.00
CA GLU A 849 14.27 -35.76 -23.65
C GLU A 849 14.05 -35.84 -22.13
N ASN A 850 15.13 -35.93 -21.34
CA ASN A 850 15.08 -35.92 -19.88
C ASN A 850 14.58 -34.58 -19.30
N LEU A 851 14.85 -33.46 -19.97
CA LEU A 851 14.31 -32.14 -19.60
C LEU A 851 12.80 -32.08 -19.89
N ALA A 852 12.37 -32.50 -21.07
CA ALA A 852 10.97 -32.50 -21.48
C ALA A 852 10.09 -33.38 -20.58
N VAL A 853 10.56 -34.58 -20.20
CA VAL A 853 9.85 -35.47 -19.25
C VAL A 853 9.75 -34.85 -17.86
N ARG A 854 10.77 -34.10 -17.40
CA ARG A 854 10.73 -33.40 -16.11
C ARG A 854 9.80 -32.19 -16.16
N LEU A 855 9.87 -31.37 -17.20
CA LEU A 855 9.04 -30.17 -17.37
C LEU A 855 7.55 -30.53 -17.49
N LEU A 856 7.18 -31.42 -18.42
CA LEU A 856 5.77 -31.81 -18.63
C LEU A 856 5.13 -32.54 -17.44
N LYS A 857 5.92 -32.97 -16.44
CA LYS A 857 5.42 -33.52 -15.17
C LYS A 857 5.33 -32.49 -14.03
N SER A 858 5.98 -31.34 -14.14
CA SER A 858 6.13 -30.38 -13.05
C SER A 858 5.51 -29.00 -13.33
N VAL A 859 5.42 -28.59 -14.59
CA VAL A 859 4.90 -27.28 -15.01
C VAL A 859 4.18 -27.39 -16.36
N SER A 860 3.22 -26.51 -16.64
CA SER A 860 2.64 -26.35 -17.98
C SER A 860 3.46 -25.34 -18.80
N PRO A 861 4.20 -25.75 -19.85
CA PRO A 861 4.94 -24.83 -20.71
C PRO A 861 4.01 -24.07 -21.70
N PRO A 862 4.50 -22.99 -22.35
CA PRO A 862 3.74 -22.26 -23.36
C PRO A 862 3.33 -23.12 -24.57
N ALA A 863 2.22 -22.77 -25.22
CA ALA A 863 1.65 -23.55 -26.32
C ALA A 863 2.61 -23.70 -27.51
N SER A 864 3.38 -22.63 -27.82
CA SER A 864 4.40 -22.61 -28.89
C SER A 864 5.56 -23.61 -28.70
N VAL A 865 5.81 -24.06 -27.47
CA VAL A 865 6.95 -24.94 -27.10
C VAL A 865 6.47 -26.37 -26.77
N THR A 866 5.22 -26.51 -26.33
CA THR A 866 4.63 -27.78 -25.86
C THR A 866 4.77 -28.92 -26.87
N GLY A 867 4.51 -28.67 -28.16
CA GLY A 867 4.61 -29.71 -29.20
C GLY A 867 6.02 -30.29 -29.37
N VAL A 868 7.06 -29.44 -29.29
CA VAL A 868 8.46 -29.87 -29.39
C VAL A 868 8.87 -30.68 -28.15
N LEU A 869 8.42 -30.29 -26.96
CA LEU A 869 8.70 -31.04 -25.74
C LEU A 869 7.97 -32.39 -25.70
N GLN A 870 6.73 -32.46 -26.18
CA GLN A 870 5.97 -33.72 -26.25
C GLN A 870 6.61 -34.73 -27.23
N LYS A 871 7.10 -34.27 -28.39
CA LYS A 871 7.90 -35.07 -29.35
C LYS A 871 9.07 -35.78 -28.66
N HIS A 872 9.88 -35.06 -27.89
CA HIS A 872 11.04 -35.64 -27.20
C HIS A 872 10.64 -36.50 -25.99
N ALA A 873 9.63 -36.10 -25.21
CA ALA A 873 9.16 -36.90 -24.08
C ALA A 873 8.58 -38.26 -24.48
N ALA A 874 8.08 -38.41 -25.72
CA ALA A 874 7.62 -39.69 -26.26
C ALA A 874 8.78 -40.66 -26.54
N ASN A 875 9.89 -40.17 -27.09
CA ASN A 875 11.06 -40.99 -27.49
C ASN A 875 11.76 -41.67 -26.30
N SER A 876 11.70 -41.08 -25.10
CA SER A 876 12.33 -41.60 -23.88
C SER A 876 11.75 -42.94 -23.36
N ARG A 877 10.67 -43.48 -23.94
CA ARG A 877 9.88 -44.58 -23.33
C ARG A 877 10.32 -46.01 -23.69
N VAL A 878 11.35 -46.23 -24.50
CA VAL A 878 11.70 -47.59 -24.99
C VAL A 878 13.15 -47.97 -24.73
N VAL A 879 13.43 -48.58 -23.56
CA VAL A 879 14.19 -49.85 -23.41
C VAL A 879 13.76 -50.50 -22.09
N VAL A 880 13.20 -51.71 -22.15
CA VAL A 880 13.07 -52.61 -20.98
C VAL A 880 13.69 -53.95 -21.35
N THR A 881 14.78 -54.31 -20.68
CA THR A 881 15.37 -55.66 -20.77
C THR A 881 14.67 -56.62 -19.79
N PRO A 882 14.42 -57.88 -20.18
CA PRO A 882 13.58 -58.79 -19.40
C PRO A 882 14.31 -59.35 -18.16
N LYS A 883 13.61 -59.38 -17.02
CA LYS A 883 14.09 -60.04 -15.79
C LYS A 883 14.10 -61.56 -15.95
N SER A 884 15.18 -62.22 -15.51
CA SER A 884 15.17 -63.67 -15.31
C SER A 884 14.25 -64.04 -14.14
N LYS A 885 13.62 -65.22 -14.22
CA LYS A 885 12.75 -65.73 -13.14
C LYS A 885 13.59 -66.14 -11.93
N SER A 886 13.55 -65.37 -10.85
CA SER A 886 14.03 -65.80 -9.53
C SER A 886 12.87 -66.39 -8.71
N VAL A 887 13.12 -67.51 -8.04
CA VAL A 887 12.14 -68.18 -7.17
C VAL A 887 11.88 -67.33 -5.92
N HIS A 888 10.63 -66.91 -5.73
CA HIS A 888 10.16 -66.24 -4.51
C HIS A 888 10.09 -67.22 -3.33
N VAL A 889 10.56 -66.83 -2.14
CA VAL A 889 10.49 -67.66 -0.93
C VAL A 889 9.75 -66.88 0.17
N LYS A 890 8.43 -67.04 0.22
CA LYS A 890 7.55 -66.41 1.22
C LYS A 890 7.70 -67.00 2.64
N ALA A 891 8.89 -66.86 3.23
CA ALA A 891 9.05 -66.98 4.68
C ALA A 891 8.25 -65.84 5.34
N THR A 892 7.27 -66.18 6.19
CA THR A 892 6.34 -65.20 6.81
C THR A 892 6.13 -65.44 8.31
N THR A 893 7.02 -66.24 8.89
CA THR A 893 7.01 -66.82 10.25
C THR A 893 8.46 -67.22 10.59
N PHE A 894 8.94 -67.07 11.83
CA PHE A 894 10.34 -67.35 12.18
C PHE A 894 10.79 -68.78 11.85
N SER A 895 9.97 -69.80 12.13
CA SER A 895 10.30 -71.21 11.82
C SER A 895 10.49 -71.48 10.31
N LYS A 896 9.60 -70.94 9.46
CA LYS A 896 9.76 -71.01 7.98
C LYS A 896 10.97 -70.23 7.48
N PHE A 897 11.35 -69.14 8.15
CA PHE A 897 12.58 -68.43 7.84
C PHE A 897 13.80 -69.31 8.15
N THR A 898 13.88 -69.92 9.34
CA THR A 898 14.97 -70.84 9.71
C THR A 898 15.07 -72.01 8.75
N THR A 899 13.93 -72.54 8.30
CA THR A 899 13.88 -73.65 7.32
C THR A 899 14.33 -73.20 5.93
N ALA A 900 13.90 -72.02 5.47
CA ALA A 900 14.33 -71.45 4.19
C ALA A 900 15.84 -71.17 4.16
N ILE A 901 16.41 -70.69 5.27
CA ILE A 901 17.85 -70.44 5.42
C ILE A 901 18.66 -71.73 5.50
N LYS A 902 18.20 -72.74 6.25
CA LYS A 902 18.83 -74.08 6.28
C LYS A 902 18.90 -74.73 4.89
N GLY A 903 17.99 -74.37 3.98
CA GLY A 903 18.00 -74.79 2.56
C GLY A 903 18.72 -73.84 1.59
N ALA A 904 19.32 -72.75 2.05
CA ALA A 904 19.91 -71.72 1.19
C ALA A 904 21.42 -71.95 0.96
N THR A 905 21.78 -72.57 -0.16
CA THR A 905 23.19 -72.68 -0.59
C THR A 905 23.63 -71.40 -1.31
N GLY A 906 24.34 -70.51 -0.60
CA GLY A 906 25.04 -69.34 -1.16
C GLY A 906 24.61 -67.98 -0.59
N ALA A 907 25.58 -67.11 -0.31
CA ALA A 907 25.39 -65.85 0.42
C ALA A 907 24.38 -64.87 -0.24
N GLU A 908 24.33 -64.77 -1.56
CA GLU A 908 23.30 -63.96 -2.24
C GLU A 908 21.87 -64.48 -2.01
N ARG A 909 21.72 -65.80 -1.88
CA ARG A 909 20.41 -66.44 -1.70
C ARG A 909 19.96 -66.31 -0.25
N GLU A 910 20.88 -66.49 0.70
CA GLU A 910 20.68 -66.15 2.11
C GLU A 910 20.26 -64.68 2.26
N LYS A 911 20.97 -63.76 1.60
CA LYS A 911 20.66 -62.32 1.59
C LYS A 911 19.26 -62.00 1.10
N ARG A 912 18.85 -62.57 -0.04
CA ARG A 912 17.49 -62.36 -0.59
C ARG A 912 16.41 -62.91 0.34
N ILE A 913 16.65 -64.03 1.04
CA ILE A 913 15.69 -64.60 2.00
C ILE A 913 15.60 -63.71 3.26
N VAL A 914 16.72 -63.18 3.75
CA VAL A 914 16.73 -62.19 4.85
C VAL A 914 15.97 -60.92 4.44
N ASP A 915 16.22 -60.37 3.25
CA ASP A 915 15.57 -59.16 2.78
C ASP A 915 14.05 -59.38 2.49
N GLU A 916 13.66 -60.53 1.92
CA GLU A 916 12.26 -60.89 1.67
C GLU A 916 11.49 -61.15 2.99
N PHE A 917 12.12 -61.77 3.99
CA PHE A 917 11.54 -61.94 5.33
C PHE A 917 11.40 -60.59 6.04
N MET A 918 12.42 -59.74 6.01
CA MET A 918 12.39 -58.39 6.60
C MET A 918 11.32 -57.47 5.99
N MET A 919 10.98 -57.64 4.71
CA MET A 919 9.88 -56.92 4.06
C MET A 919 8.49 -57.52 4.29
N SER A 920 8.39 -58.81 4.63
CA SER A 920 7.09 -59.51 4.75
C SER A 920 6.65 -59.76 6.19
N PHE A 921 7.57 -59.83 7.15
CA PHE A 921 7.31 -59.94 8.59
C PHE A 921 7.10 -58.56 9.23
N VAL A 922 6.10 -57.82 8.76
CA VAL A 922 5.84 -56.41 9.15
C VAL A 922 5.05 -56.28 10.45
N ARG A 923 4.36 -57.35 10.88
CA ARG A 923 3.51 -57.38 12.08
C ARG A 923 3.49 -58.80 12.66
N ASP A 924 3.72 -58.91 13.97
CA ASP A 924 3.57 -60.18 14.68
C ASP A 924 2.12 -60.70 14.55
N LYS A 925 2.00 -62.01 14.33
CA LYS A 925 0.74 -62.74 14.20
C LYS A 925 0.36 -63.49 15.48
N GLY A 926 1.13 -63.35 16.56
CA GLY A 926 0.96 -64.09 17.81
C GLY A 926 1.58 -65.49 17.75
N GLU A 927 2.70 -65.64 17.04
CA GLU A 927 3.41 -66.93 17.01
C GLU A 927 4.21 -67.15 18.30
N VAL A 928 4.24 -68.39 18.79
CA VAL A 928 5.20 -68.80 19.82
C VAL A 928 6.56 -68.98 19.13
N ILE A 929 7.49 -68.06 19.38
CA ILE A 929 8.81 -68.06 18.74
C ILE A 929 9.81 -68.74 19.67
N GLU A 930 10.44 -69.83 19.22
CA GLU A 930 11.53 -70.45 19.97
C GLU A 930 12.82 -69.63 19.86
N TRP A 931 13.57 -69.55 20.97
CA TRP A 931 14.85 -68.82 21.06
C TRP A 931 15.86 -69.24 19.97
N GLN A 932 15.81 -70.51 19.57
CA GLN A 932 16.70 -71.08 18.53
C GLN A 932 16.42 -70.51 17.14
N ASP A 933 15.16 -70.19 16.81
CA ASP A 933 14.78 -69.56 15.54
C ASP A 933 15.14 -68.06 15.52
N VAL A 934 14.99 -67.37 16.67
CA VAL A 934 15.49 -65.99 16.83
C VAL A 934 17.01 -65.96 16.66
N PHE A 935 17.73 -66.91 17.26
CA PHE A 935 19.18 -67.01 17.14
C PHE A 935 19.63 -67.34 15.71
N ALA A 936 18.90 -68.19 14.99
CA ALA A 936 19.16 -68.45 13.56
C ALA A 936 18.96 -67.19 12.70
N PHE A 937 17.90 -66.42 12.95
CA PHE A 937 17.66 -65.12 12.30
C PHE A 937 18.77 -64.10 12.59
N ILE A 938 19.17 -63.96 13.85
CA ILE A 938 20.29 -63.08 14.24
C ILE A 938 21.60 -63.53 13.58
N ARG A 939 21.90 -64.85 13.57
CA ARG A 939 23.11 -65.40 12.95
C ARG A 939 23.14 -65.18 11.42
N SER A 940 22.01 -65.29 10.74
CA SER A 940 21.94 -65.03 9.30
C SER A 940 21.94 -63.55 8.94
N LEU A 941 21.37 -62.68 9.76
CA LEU A 941 21.64 -61.23 9.66
C LEU A 941 23.15 -60.96 9.80
N GLN A 942 23.82 -61.58 10.77
CA GLN A 942 25.26 -61.45 10.99
C GLN A 942 26.10 -61.99 9.82
N SER A 943 25.66 -63.06 9.14
CA SER A 943 26.28 -63.66 7.93
C SER A 943 26.12 -62.77 6.70
N VAL A 944 24.88 -62.35 6.43
CA VAL A 944 24.50 -61.58 5.23
C VAL A 944 25.06 -60.15 5.22
N TYR A 945 25.20 -59.55 6.40
CA TYR A 945 25.60 -58.15 6.57
C TYR A 945 26.99 -57.97 7.21
N SER A 946 27.78 -59.02 7.43
CA SER A 946 29.19 -58.86 7.81
C SER A 946 29.97 -58.12 6.72
N GLY A 947 30.44 -56.91 7.03
CA GLY A 947 31.11 -56.00 6.09
C GLY A 947 30.24 -54.86 5.56
N GLY A 948 28.95 -54.81 5.90
CA GLY A 948 28.09 -53.64 5.63
C GLY A 948 28.21 -52.54 6.69
N ASN A 949 27.83 -51.31 6.33
CA ASN A 949 27.72 -50.23 7.31
C ASN A 949 26.66 -50.59 8.37
N ALA A 950 27.07 -50.71 9.63
CA ALA A 950 26.24 -51.15 10.76
C ALA A 950 24.94 -50.35 10.87
N GLU A 951 25.02 -49.06 10.53
CA GLU A 951 23.90 -48.11 10.52
C GLU A 951 22.72 -48.61 9.68
N THR A 952 22.97 -49.06 8.44
CA THR A 952 21.92 -49.54 7.52
C THR A 952 21.28 -50.87 7.95
N THR A 953 22.01 -51.70 8.71
CA THR A 953 21.48 -52.96 9.22
C THR A 953 20.53 -52.71 10.40
N ALA A 954 20.94 -51.83 11.33
CA ALA A 954 20.12 -51.44 12.47
C ALA A 954 18.87 -50.64 12.05
N GLU A 955 18.98 -49.70 11.10
CA GLU A 955 17.82 -48.96 10.56
C GLU A 955 16.76 -49.91 9.96
N ARG A 956 17.18 -50.87 9.13
CA ARG A 956 16.28 -51.87 8.54
C ARG A 956 15.58 -52.71 9.60
N CYS A 957 16.34 -53.23 10.57
CA CYS A 957 15.82 -53.99 11.72
C CYS A 957 14.72 -53.23 12.46
N LEU A 958 15.02 -51.99 12.83
CA LEU A 958 14.22 -51.23 13.79
C LEU A 958 13.09 -50.41 13.14
N SER A 959 13.01 -50.42 11.81
CA SER A 959 11.86 -49.89 11.07
C SER A 959 10.59 -50.77 11.17
N ASN A 960 10.67 -51.99 11.72
CA ASN A 960 9.55 -52.94 11.77
C ASN A 960 8.83 -52.96 13.13
N ARG A 961 7.52 -53.28 13.14
CA ARG A 961 6.73 -53.42 14.38
C ARG A 961 6.96 -54.78 15.02
N TRP A 962 7.96 -54.86 15.89
CA TRP A 962 8.26 -56.02 16.71
C TRP A 962 7.51 -55.97 18.05
N THR A 963 7.36 -57.12 18.71
CA THR A 963 6.92 -57.17 20.10
C THR A 963 8.03 -56.67 21.02
N PRO A 964 7.70 -56.09 22.21
CA PRO A 964 8.71 -55.47 23.08
C PRO A 964 9.86 -56.41 23.47
N ASP A 965 9.60 -57.69 23.65
CA ASP A 965 10.62 -58.67 24.06
C ASP A 965 11.51 -59.13 22.89
N LEU A 966 10.95 -59.29 21.69
CA LEU A 966 11.72 -59.54 20.46
C LEU A 966 12.58 -58.31 20.12
N GLN A 967 12.01 -57.11 20.29
CA GLN A 967 12.71 -55.84 20.07
C GLN A 967 13.87 -55.67 21.06
N ARG A 968 13.65 -55.92 22.35
CA ARG A 968 14.71 -55.93 23.37
C ARG A 968 15.82 -56.90 22.99
N THR A 969 15.48 -58.14 22.63
CA THR A 969 16.44 -59.19 22.26
C THR A 969 17.34 -58.76 21.11
N VAL A 970 16.77 -58.23 20.01
CA VAL A 970 17.57 -57.80 18.85
C VAL A 970 18.35 -56.51 19.15
N CYS A 971 17.79 -55.56 19.91
CA CYS A 971 18.52 -54.37 20.37
C CYS A 971 19.76 -54.73 21.19
N SER A 972 19.62 -55.62 22.19
CA SER A 972 20.75 -56.05 23.02
C SER A 972 21.82 -56.77 22.19
N SER A 973 21.44 -57.67 21.26
CA SER A 973 22.41 -58.34 20.36
C SER A 973 23.10 -57.41 19.36
N LEU A 974 22.45 -56.32 18.92
CA LEU A 974 23.12 -55.27 18.14
C LEU A 974 24.09 -54.45 19.02
N SER A 975 23.69 -54.14 20.26
CA SER A 975 24.50 -53.39 21.22
C SER A 975 25.76 -54.14 21.66
N GLU A 976 25.72 -55.46 21.80
CA GLU A 976 26.90 -56.28 22.14
C GLU A 976 27.95 -56.26 21.03
N LYS A 977 27.52 -56.21 19.75
CA LYS A 977 28.42 -56.33 18.59
C LYS A 977 28.99 -55.00 18.09
N TYR A 978 28.23 -53.91 18.21
CA TYR A 978 28.62 -52.59 17.65
C TYR A 978 28.94 -51.54 18.73
N ARG A 979 29.20 -51.98 19.96
CA ARG A 979 29.36 -51.16 21.18
C ARG A 979 30.32 -49.97 21.03
N GLU A 980 31.41 -50.14 20.30
CA GLU A 980 32.47 -49.13 20.15
C GLU A 980 32.31 -48.27 18.88
N ASN A 981 31.42 -48.67 17.95
CA ASN A 981 31.29 -48.07 16.61
C ASN A 981 29.98 -47.30 16.39
N VAL A 982 29.05 -47.29 17.35
CA VAL A 982 27.77 -46.59 17.22
C VAL A 982 27.85 -45.19 17.84
N CYS A 983 27.87 -44.17 16.97
CA CYS A 983 27.87 -42.77 17.36
C CYS A 983 26.49 -42.34 17.92
N SER A 984 26.46 -41.38 18.85
CA SER A 984 25.22 -40.77 19.36
C SER A 984 24.34 -40.21 18.24
N VAL A 985 24.96 -39.63 17.19
CA VAL A 985 24.27 -39.16 15.98
C VAL A 985 23.47 -40.27 15.30
N PHE A 986 23.96 -41.52 15.30
CA PHE A 986 23.23 -42.65 14.71
C PHE A 986 21.94 -42.99 15.47
N VAL A 987 21.96 -42.92 16.81
CA VAL A 987 20.76 -43.14 17.64
C VAL A 987 19.66 -42.12 17.29
N PHE A 988 20.02 -40.85 17.11
CA PHE A 988 19.06 -39.82 16.71
C PHE A 988 18.59 -39.94 15.25
N ARG A 989 19.46 -40.36 14.31
CA ARG A 989 19.03 -40.71 12.93
C ARG A 989 17.91 -41.76 12.96
N LEU A 990 18.06 -42.78 13.81
CA LEU A 990 17.11 -43.88 13.91
C LEU A 990 15.81 -43.46 14.61
N LEU A 991 15.87 -42.61 15.64
CA LEU A 991 14.69 -41.96 16.24
C LEU A 991 13.93 -41.13 15.19
N ALA A 992 14.62 -40.32 14.38
CA ALA A 992 14.00 -39.54 13.31
C ALA A 992 13.35 -40.42 12.23
N ALA A 993 13.99 -41.53 11.84
CA ALA A 993 13.43 -42.51 10.90
C ALA A 993 12.17 -43.21 11.47
N TYR A 994 12.18 -43.56 12.77
CA TYR A 994 11.02 -44.12 13.46
C TYR A 994 9.85 -43.13 13.49
N CYS A 995 10.09 -41.87 13.90
CA CYS A 995 9.06 -40.82 13.98
C CYS A 995 8.43 -40.44 12.64
N ARG A 996 9.10 -40.71 11.50
CA ARG A 996 8.52 -40.60 10.15
C ARG A 996 7.59 -41.75 9.79
N LYS A 997 7.87 -42.95 10.29
CA LYS A 997 7.08 -44.15 10.00
C LYS A 997 5.90 -44.30 10.97
N PHE A 998 6.04 -43.78 12.19
CA PHE A 998 5.04 -43.79 13.25
C PHE A 998 5.05 -42.43 13.97
N PRO A 999 4.07 -41.53 13.71
CA PRO A 999 4.02 -40.22 14.37
C PRO A 999 3.78 -40.37 15.88
N MET A 1000 4.42 -39.52 16.69
CA MET A 1000 4.34 -39.59 18.14
C MET A 1000 2.97 -39.15 18.69
N ALA A 1001 2.57 -39.73 19.82
CA ALA A 1001 1.27 -39.47 20.43
C ALA A 1001 1.21 -38.13 21.20
N SER A 1002 2.32 -37.73 21.81
CA SER A 1002 2.52 -36.45 22.51
C SER A 1002 3.99 -36.05 22.39
N TYR A 1003 4.27 -34.76 22.21
CA TYR A 1003 5.65 -34.23 22.09
C TYR A 1003 6.14 -33.62 23.40
N SER A 1004 5.22 -33.12 24.21
CA SER A 1004 5.48 -32.51 25.51
C SER A 1004 6.01 -33.52 26.56
N GLU A 1005 5.55 -34.78 26.49
CA GLU A 1005 5.96 -35.81 27.44
C GLU A 1005 7.47 -36.12 27.42
N LEU A 1006 8.16 -35.82 26.31
CA LEU A 1006 9.62 -36.03 26.15
C LEU A 1006 10.48 -35.31 27.19
N PHE A 1007 10.00 -34.21 27.80
CA PHE A 1007 10.80 -33.32 28.66
C PHE A 1007 10.34 -33.22 30.12
N THR A 1008 9.34 -34.00 30.52
CA THR A 1008 8.75 -33.90 31.87
C THR A 1008 9.67 -34.45 32.96
N THR A 1009 9.73 -33.76 34.10
CA THR A 1009 10.64 -34.04 35.24
C THR A 1009 9.88 -34.54 36.48
N ARG A 1010 10.56 -35.31 37.36
CA ARG A 1010 10.07 -35.69 38.71
C ARG A 1010 10.88 -34.98 39.80
N GLN A 1011 10.22 -34.59 40.89
CA GLN A 1011 10.80 -33.72 41.93
C GLN A 1011 11.69 -34.44 42.97
N ASP A 1012 11.60 -35.77 43.11
CA ASP A 1012 12.08 -36.48 44.32
C ASP A 1012 13.54 -36.99 44.29
N SER A 1013 14.40 -36.53 43.37
CA SER A 1013 15.83 -36.79 43.49
C SER A 1013 16.68 -35.75 42.77
N ASN A 1014 17.89 -35.47 43.28
CA ASN A 1014 18.90 -34.61 42.65
C ASN A 1014 19.55 -35.26 41.41
N LYS A 1015 18.75 -35.91 40.56
CA LYS A 1015 19.14 -36.57 39.31
C LYS A 1015 18.09 -36.27 38.25
N PHE A 1016 18.50 -35.64 37.15
CA PHE A 1016 17.63 -35.35 36.03
C PHE A 1016 17.33 -36.62 35.25
N VAL A 1017 16.06 -37.05 35.23
CA VAL A 1017 15.58 -38.20 34.46
C VAL A 1017 14.32 -37.79 33.70
N LEU A 1018 14.33 -38.00 32.37
CA LEU A 1018 13.19 -37.77 31.49
C LEU A 1018 12.07 -38.77 31.83
N ASN A 1019 10.81 -38.31 31.88
CA ASN A 1019 9.68 -39.02 32.48
C ASN A 1019 9.48 -40.48 32.04
N ASN A 1020 9.73 -41.40 32.98
CA ASN A 1020 9.61 -42.85 32.89
C ASN A 1020 8.33 -43.46 32.28
N ASN A 1021 7.23 -42.74 32.01
CA ASN A 1021 6.00 -43.35 31.47
C ASN A 1021 5.83 -43.21 29.94
N ALA A 1022 5.99 -42.02 29.38
CA ALA A 1022 6.18 -41.88 27.93
C ALA A 1022 7.55 -42.43 27.52
N PHE A 1023 8.54 -42.19 28.39
CA PHE A 1023 9.81 -42.87 28.31
C PHE A 1023 9.62 -44.38 28.43
N ALA A 1024 8.74 -45.01 29.25
CA ALA A 1024 8.59 -46.49 29.33
C ALA A 1024 8.53 -47.19 27.95
N SER A 1025 7.60 -46.72 27.11
CA SER A 1025 7.41 -47.22 25.74
C SER A 1025 8.63 -46.96 24.85
N LEU A 1026 9.34 -45.86 25.10
CA LEU A 1026 10.61 -45.47 24.48
C LEU A 1026 11.86 -45.99 25.24
N SER A 1027 11.75 -46.68 26.38
CA SER A 1027 12.87 -46.93 27.32
C SER A 1027 13.16 -48.40 27.51
N VAL A 1028 12.32 -49.29 26.99
CA VAL A 1028 12.85 -50.55 26.45
C VAL A 1028 13.89 -50.24 25.36
N TYR A 1029 13.74 -49.11 24.65
CA TYR A 1029 14.68 -48.64 23.64
C TYR A 1029 15.82 -47.78 24.24
N PHE A 1030 15.49 -46.77 25.05
CA PHE A 1030 16.47 -45.89 25.69
C PHE A 1030 17.22 -46.51 26.87
N ALA A 1031 16.75 -47.54 27.58
CA ALA A 1031 17.54 -48.11 28.69
C ALA A 1031 18.78 -48.85 28.18
N ASP A 1032 18.71 -49.48 27.00
CA ASP A 1032 19.90 -50.05 26.35
C ASP A 1032 20.80 -48.95 25.75
N VAL A 1033 20.24 -47.84 25.24
CA VAL A 1033 21.01 -46.65 24.81
C VAL A 1033 21.64 -45.88 25.98
N VAL A 1034 21.01 -45.85 27.15
CA VAL A 1034 21.55 -45.21 28.36
C VAL A 1034 22.56 -46.14 29.04
N ARG A 1035 22.41 -47.47 28.94
CA ARG A 1035 23.49 -48.43 29.21
C ARG A 1035 24.66 -48.28 28.24
N PHE A 1036 24.40 -47.89 26.99
CA PHE A 1036 25.41 -47.56 25.99
C PHE A 1036 26.12 -46.22 26.31
N LEU A 1037 25.41 -45.22 26.82
CA LEU A 1037 25.95 -43.90 27.19
C LEU A 1037 26.55 -43.82 28.61
N ASN A 1038 26.36 -44.82 29.46
CA ASN A 1038 26.89 -44.90 30.84
C ASN A 1038 28.42 -45.06 30.95
N ILE A 1039 29.18 -44.67 29.91
CA ILE A 1039 30.65 -44.69 29.85
C ILE A 1039 31.24 -43.27 29.66
N VAL A 1040 30.42 -42.23 29.47
CA VAL A 1040 30.89 -40.82 29.44
C VAL A 1040 30.35 -40.03 30.63
N ALA A 1041 30.58 -40.58 31.82
CA ALA A 1041 30.41 -39.93 33.12
C ALA A 1041 31.67 -40.13 33.98
N LEU A 1042 32.79 -39.62 33.46
CA LEU A 1042 33.97 -39.17 34.18
C LEU A 1042 34.33 -37.78 33.64
#